data_AF-A0A0L6W9B7-F1
#
_entry.id   AF-A0A0L6W9B7-F1
#
_cell.length_a   1.000
_cell.length_b   1.000
_cell.length_c   1.000
_cell.angle_alpha   90.00
_cell.angle_beta   90.00
_cell.angle_gamma   90.00
#
_symmetry.space_group_name_H-M   'P 1'
#
loop_
_entity.id
_entity.type
_entity.pdbx_description
1 polymer ?
#
loop_
_entity_poly.entity_id
_entity_poly.type
_entity_poly.pdbx_seq_one_letter_code
_entity_poly.pdbx_strand_id
1 'polypeptide(L)'
;MQTCRRLWEISTSRIVWTNACHEYILDQGYPFSKRSLASMSVPELEQRTCRAYCLASRWLSGHLNSPRTLYIDSLHVPVSDVKFLPGRCGEWILTVSKGIWDVLTIWDLRSSDKNETRKTCEWSLRGALFNGIALNTDPGSDATLAVSVSNDGEQMIHLLLLRSDQNGGLSIQTTVTISSSMKPTKLEGDLLAVSDEVSQTVVWNWRARTSAILKQPDGEAGLWQPNRIIQVVFANQSVLVIRACSIHLFPYPELQEMPLTYTPIAQHSFGWIDGVCVTPTRTLTPSLSILLRGESDDPWTSGQHSLNHYTLLPNLNAATDQDVRPSPYIFPPALIAKVPAVRGTLRCRNVVLGPCGTAAWIQPQDRAVVGLTWTSDEGYPLQAIHSISGKESLMLAAFPGPLTRDGEGWKQDDVGIDVAGIRSTAVFTNELNNWTALDYDEEVGRIVLCPTHPHHQLSGNRRIILVAYSQRTLIFYFGAVMIQLPVDLIDEVVHHLRGDVETLSQCCQVSHAFLIPSRKALFTIIRFDRAVYSSGLTTSPDYPYDDSKLRETQKRWKLFYAFLIANPQYISCIEELWLNGLTWAIKENTFPALLVRLEESKNLRVLSLAFSVGTLEGWSVLPMAISEPLTALFRSPYLHTLRIHITDRCACTIPPNVFAAVAPTLKRLYVGGESIYSVISGSWCPHLYPVDPPRPILREKPVKLEVLEIGCNDTPRFRDFLLGPYSPFDLSNVKVVTIRGWSDPDGLSDIIKLVERSIESLVWFHPRARNGSFVESTQLWSMKRLCSLTLIMAEQHHVDTVFKFLGRGAIPDSLTCITMYIDDDVGTLRSDSCQSSIDRKLGDLIAIFGRRDVRIVMLRRVTMLDERSLAMMKSYFPQLSEKARLAVVEEDMLTFEKNIRALVSGS
;
A
#
# COMPACT_ATOMS: atom_id res chain seq x y z
N MET A 1 -26.38 14.02 -3.59
CA MET A 1 -25.12 14.80 -3.63
C MET A 1 -24.53 14.67 -5.02
N GLN A 2 -24.12 15.77 -5.64
CA GLN A 2 -23.22 15.75 -6.78
C GLN A 2 -21.80 15.77 -6.22
N THR A 3 -21.10 14.63 -6.25
CA THR A 3 -19.65 14.64 -6.07
C THR A 3 -19.05 15.44 -7.23
N CYS A 4 -18.01 16.25 -6.97
CA CYS A 4 -17.30 16.90 -8.05
C CYS A 4 -16.81 15.82 -9.02
N ARG A 5 -17.06 16.01 -10.33
CA ARG A 5 -16.68 15.07 -11.39
C ARG A 5 -15.23 14.60 -11.26
N ARG A 6 -14.32 15.51 -10.88
CA ARG A 6 -12.89 15.23 -10.69
C ARG A 6 -12.61 14.31 -9.51
N LEU A 7 -13.31 14.49 -8.38
CA LEU A 7 -13.18 13.59 -7.23
C LEU A 7 -13.71 12.19 -7.57
N TRP A 8 -14.79 12.11 -8.34
CA TRP A 8 -15.29 10.83 -8.85
C TRP A 8 -14.28 10.18 -9.81
N GLU A 9 -13.65 10.94 -10.70
CA GLU A 9 -12.59 10.43 -11.59
C GLU A 9 -11.37 9.92 -10.78
N ILE A 10 -10.97 10.61 -9.70
CA ILE A 10 -9.89 10.15 -8.82
C ILE A 10 -10.31 8.90 -8.03
N SER A 11 -11.49 8.90 -7.41
CA SER A 11 -11.98 7.77 -6.61
C SER A 11 -12.27 6.54 -7.45
N THR A 12 -12.45 6.69 -8.77
CA THR A 12 -12.60 5.56 -9.71
C THR A 12 -11.29 5.24 -10.42
N SER A 13 -10.18 5.87 -10.04
CA SER A 13 -8.86 5.57 -10.58
C SER A 13 -8.33 4.27 -9.99
N ARG A 14 -7.78 3.43 -10.87
CA ARG A 14 -7.21 2.12 -10.49
C ARG A 14 -6.08 2.26 -9.46
N ILE A 15 -5.25 3.29 -9.59
CA ILE A 15 -4.06 3.48 -8.74
C ILE A 15 -4.46 3.66 -7.27
N VAL A 16 -5.56 4.37 -7.01
CA VAL A 16 -6.08 4.61 -5.65
C VAL A 16 -6.45 3.29 -4.99
N TRP A 17 -7.26 2.47 -5.67
CA TRP A 17 -7.69 1.19 -5.11
C TRP A 17 -6.60 0.13 -5.07
N THR A 18 -5.64 0.18 -5.99
CA THR A 18 -4.47 -0.72 -5.96
C THR A 18 -3.62 -0.41 -4.73
N ASN A 19 -3.31 0.86 -4.49
CA ASN A 19 -2.54 1.29 -3.33
C ASN A 19 -3.29 0.99 -2.02
N ALA A 20 -4.57 1.34 -1.93
CA ALA A 20 -5.38 1.05 -0.76
C ALA A 20 -5.50 -0.46 -0.48
N CYS A 21 -5.60 -1.28 -1.53
CA CYS A 21 -5.60 -2.74 -1.38
C CYS A 21 -4.26 -3.26 -0.87
N HIS A 22 -3.14 -2.75 -1.37
CA HIS A 22 -1.83 -3.15 -0.86
C HIS A 22 -1.66 -2.76 0.60
N GLU A 23 -1.77 -1.47 0.91
CA GLU A 23 -1.47 -0.91 2.22
C GLU A 23 -2.39 -1.41 3.34
N TYR A 24 -3.71 -1.43 3.09
CA TYR A 24 -4.70 -1.71 4.14
C TYR A 24 -5.20 -3.15 4.16
N ILE A 25 -4.96 -3.95 3.11
CA ILE A 25 -5.47 -5.32 3.02
C ILE A 25 -4.32 -6.32 2.94
N LEU A 26 -3.50 -6.23 1.89
CA LEU A 26 -2.48 -7.25 1.61
C LEU A 26 -1.33 -7.19 2.62
N ASP A 27 -0.83 -5.99 2.92
CA ASP A 27 0.25 -5.78 3.88
C ASP A 27 -0.21 -6.11 5.32
N GLN A 28 -1.50 -5.91 5.59
CA GLN A 28 -2.14 -6.32 6.85
C GLN A 28 -2.51 -7.80 6.89
N GLY A 29 -2.28 -8.57 5.82
CA GLY A 29 -2.62 -10.00 5.75
C GLY A 29 -4.12 -10.32 5.82
N TYR A 30 -5.00 -9.37 5.53
CA TYR A 30 -6.45 -9.55 5.61
C TYR A 30 -7.00 -10.49 4.51
N PRO A 31 -8.18 -11.11 4.73
CA PRO A 31 -8.79 -11.98 3.74
C PRO A 31 -9.07 -11.24 2.43
N PHE A 32 -8.41 -11.67 1.35
CA PHE A 32 -8.57 -11.09 0.02
C PHE A 32 -8.47 -12.14 -1.07
N SER A 33 -8.95 -11.86 -2.27
CA SER A 33 -8.93 -12.86 -3.35
C SER A 33 -7.52 -13.15 -3.86
N LYS A 34 -7.22 -14.42 -4.16
CA LYS A 34 -5.98 -14.84 -4.83
C LYS A 34 -5.84 -14.36 -6.27
N ARG A 35 -6.90 -13.80 -6.87
CA ARG A 35 -6.86 -13.27 -8.24
C ARG A 35 -5.88 -12.09 -8.31
N SER A 36 -5.09 -12.03 -9.39
CA SER A 36 -4.18 -10.90 -9.63
C SER A 36 -4.96 -9.58 -9.63
N LEU A 37 -4.45 -8.58 -8.88
CA LEU A 37 -5.07 -7.25 -8.82
C LEU A 37 -5.25 -6.67 -10.21
N ALA A 38 -4.31 -6.91 -11.14
CA ALA A 38 -4.36 -6.44 -12.54
C ALA A 38 -5.55 -7.01 -13.33
N SER A 39 -6.06 -8.19 -12.96
CA SER A 39 -7.18 -8.85 -13.64
C SER A 39 -8.56 -8.35 -13.19
N MET A 40 -8.63 -7.61 -12.09
CA MET A 40 -9.90 -7.10 -11.56
C MET A 40 -10.28 -5.78 -12.24
N SER A 41 -11.56 -5.60 -12.54
CA SER A 41 -12.05 -4.27 -12.93
C SER A 41 -11.91 -3.29 -11.75
N VAL A 42 -11.83 -1.98 -12.01
CA VAL A 42 -11.70 -1.00 -10.90
C VAL A 42 -12.87 -1.07 -9.91
N PRO A 43 -14.15 -1.15 -10.34
CA PRO A 43 -15.27 -1.31 -9.42
C PRO A 43 -15.20 -2.61 -8.61
N GLU A 44 -14.71 -3.69 -9.22
CA GLU A 44 -14.51 -4.97 -8.53
C GLU A 44 -13.40 -4.88 -7.47
N LEU A 45 -12.28 -4.23 -7.81
CA LEU A 45 -11.16 -4.01 -6.89
C LEU A 45 -11.62 -3.18 -5.69
N GLU A 46 -12.26 -2.03 -5.95
CA GLU A 46 -12.89 -1.19 -4.93
C GLU A 46 -13.80 -2.00 -4.00
N GLN A 47 -14.78 -2.71 -4.57
CA GLN A 47 -15.76 -3.47 -3.80
C GLN A 47 -15.08 -4.52 -2.92
N ARG A 48 -14.08 -5.24 -3.45
CA ARG A 48 -13.35 -6.27 -2.69
C ARG A 48 -12.47 -5.68 -1.60
N THR A 49 -11.78 -4.57 -1.87
CA THR A 49 -10.93 -3.87 -0.90
C THR A 49 -11.79 -3.37 0.26
N CYS A 50 -12.89 -2.66 -0.02
CA CYS A 50 -13.81 -2.20 1.02
C CYS A 50 -14.39 -3.37 1.83
N ARG A 51 -14.76 -4.46 1.15
CA ARG A 51 -15.31 -5.65 1.82
C ARG A 51 -14.29 -6.30 2.75
N ALA A 52 -13.07 -6.53 2.28
CA ALA A 52 -12.00 -7.13 3.06
C ALA A 52 -11.68 -6.29 4.29
N TYR A 53 -11.57 -4.96 4.12
CA TYR A 53 -11.37 -4.02 5.22
C TYR A 53 -12.50 -4.09 6.26
N CYS A 54 -13.76 -4.09 5.78
CA CYS A 54 -14.93 -4.17 6.64
C CYS A 54 -15.01 -5.50 7.39
N LEU A 55 -14.66 -6.61 6.74
CA LEU A 55 -14.63 -7.93 7.35
C LEU A 55 -13.56 -7.98 8.44
N ALA A 56 -12.35 -7.52 8.14
CA ALA A 56 -11.25 -7.47 9.11
C ALA A 56 -11.58 -6.57 10.30
N SER A 57 -12.13 -5.38 10.04
CA SER A 57 -12.58 -4.45 11.09
C SER A 57 -13.60 -5.09 12.04
N ARG A 58 -14.53 -5.90 11.53
CA ARG A 58 -15.50 -6.63 12.36
C ARG A 58 -14.83 -7.65 13.27
N TRP A 59 -13.88 -8.43 12.74
CA TRP A 59 -13.08 -9.35 13.55
C TRP A 59 -12.28 -8.61 14.62
N LEU A 60 -11.57 -7.56 14.24
CA LEU A 60 -10.72 -6.78 15.14
C LEU A 60 -11.49 -6.02 16.23
N SER A 61 -12.73 -5.62 15.95
CA SER A 61 -13.60 -5.00 16.95
C SER A 61 -14.22 -6.00 17.93
N GLY A 62 -14.23 -7.30 17.62
CA GLY A 62 -14.95 -8.32 18.38
C GLY A 62 -16.49 -8.21 18.30
N HIS A 63 -17.02 -7.26 17.53
CA HIS A 63 -18.45 -7.04 17.36
C HIS A 63 -18.94 -7.73 16.09
N LEU A 64 -19.18 -9.04 16.19
CA LEU A 64 -19.86 -9.79 15.14
C LEU A 64 -21.36 -9.47 15.19
N ASN A 65 -21.74 -8.36 14.55
CA ASN A 65 -23.15 -7.97 14.38
C ASN A 65 -24.00 -9.13 13.85
N SER A 66 -25.32 -9.10 14.12
CA SER A 66 -26.26 -10.09 13.61
C SER A 66 -26.06 -10.32 12.11
N PRO A 67 -25.68 -11.54 11.69
CA PRO A 67 -25.35 -11.78 10.29
C PRO A 67 -26.57 -11.61 9.40
N ARG A 68 -26.34 -11.28 8.13
CA ARG A 68 -27.41 -11.35 7.13
C ARG A 68 -27.65 -12.81 6.78
N THR A 69 -28.84 -13.29 7.09
CA THR A 69 -29.26 -14.63 6.72
C THR A 69 -30.03 -14.61 5.40
N LEU A 70 -29.61 -15.44 4.46
CA LEU A 70 -30.31 -15.75 3.22
C LEU A 70 -30.73 -17.21 3.28
N TYR A 71 -31.91 -17.47 2.74
CA TYR A 71 -32.55 -18.77 2.82
C TYR A 71 -32.80 -19.26 1.40
N ILE A 72 -32.20 -20.39 1.03
CA ILE A 72 -32.33 -20.98 -0.31
C ILE A 72 -33.29 -22.14 -0.19
N ASP A 73 -34.42 -22.06 -0.88
CA ASP A 73 -35.37 -23.15 -0.92
C ASP A 73 -34.72 -24.35 -1.62
N SER A 74 -34.37 -25.37 -0.83
CA SER A 74 -33.73 -26.60 -1.31
C SER A 74 -34.78 -27.66 -1.60
N LEU A 75 -34.41 -28.62 -2.45
CA LEU A 75 -35.17 -29.84 -2.69
C LEU A 75 -35.42 -30.58 -1.36
N HIS A 76 -36.46 -31.41 -1.34
CA HIS A 76 -36.94 -32.16 -0.17
C HIS A 76 -35.97 -33.22 0.38
N VAL A 77 -34.70 -33.23 -0.06
CA VAL A 77 -33.73 -34.29 0.17
C VAL A 77 -32.64 -33.76 1.12
N PRO A 78 -32.16 -34.53 2.10
CA PRO A 78 -31.16 -34.07 3.05
C PRO A 78 -29.84 -33.82 2.31
N VAL A 79 -29.21 -32.70 2.63
CA VAL A 79 -27.91 -32.32 2.06
C VAL A 79 -26.81 -32.83 2.96
N SER A 80 -25.99 -33.76 2.47
CA SER A 80 -24.90 -34.36 3.23
C SER A 80 -23.60 -33.57 3.19
N ASP A 81 -23.39 -32.79 2.13
CA ASP A 81 -22.19 -31.97 1.98
C ASP A 81 -22.51 -30.68 1.24
N VAL A 82 -21.75 -29.64 1.57
CA VAL A 82 -21.83 -28.32 0.94
C VAL A 82 -20.43 -27.75 0.82
N LYS A 83 -20.13 -27.13 -0.32
CA LYS A 83 -18.83 -26.51 -0.58
C LYS A 83 -18.96 -25.23 -1.42
N PHE A 84 -18.20 -24.19 -1.12
CA PHE A 84 -18.00 -23.06 -2.01
C PHE A 84 -17.11 -23.45 -3.19
N LEU A 85 -17.47 -23.05 -4.41
CA LEU A 85 -16.66 -23.34 -5.60
C LEU A 85 -15.45 -22.37 -5.70
N PRO A 86 -14.20 -22.89 -5.72
CA PRO A 86 -13.00 -22.05 -5.84
C PRO A 86 -12.99 -21.17 -7.09
N GLY A 87 -12.43 -19.97 -6.97
CA GLY A 87 -12.34 -18.97 -8.05
C GLY A 87 -13.66 -18.32 -8.48
N ARG A 88 -14.80 -18.75 -7.91
CA ARG A 88 -16.11 -18.12 -8.11
C ARG A 88 -16.46 -17.10 -7.03
N CYS A 89 -15.47 -16.62 -6.28
CA CYS A 89 -15.59 -15.45 -5.39
C CYS A 89 -16.72 -15.59 -4.35
N GLY A 90 -16.92 -16.82 -3.86
CA GLY A 90 -17.98 -17.18 -2.91
C GLY A 90 -19.39 -16.96 -3.45
N GLU A 91 -19.53 -16.84 -4.76
CA GLU A 91 -20.82 -16.64 -5.43
C GLU A 91 -21.51 -17.94 -5.72
N TRP A 92 -20.79 -19.05 -5.86
CA TRP A 92 -21.39 -20.33 -6.19
C TRP A 92 -21.13 -21.36 -5.10
N ILE A 93 -22.15 -22.14 -4.79
CA ILE A 93 -22.06 -23.26 -3.86
C ILE A 93 -22.45 -24.55 -4.56
N LEU A 94 -21.77 -25.63 -4.20
CA LEU A 94 -22.11 -27.00 -4.55
C LEU A 94 -22.75 -27.66 -3.33
N THR A 95 -23.86 -28.36 -3.54
CA THR A 95 -24.51 -29.19 -2.52
C THR A 95 -24.62 -30.63 -3.00
N VAL A 96 -24.41 -31.58 -2.10
CA VAL A 96 -24.64 -33.00 -2.33
C VAL A 96 -25.87 -33.44 -1.54
N SER A 97 -26.94 -33.82 -2.22
CA SER A 97 -28.15 -34.33 -1.58
C SER A 97 -28.22 -35.85 -1.64
N LYS A 98 -28.51 -36.52 -0.51
CA LYS A 98 -28.63 -37.98 -0.40
C LYS A 98 -30.07 -38.43 -0.43
N GLY A 99 -30.51 -38.95 -1.58
CA GLY A 99 -31.86 -39.46 -1.80
C GLY A 99 -31.86 -40.96 -2.09
N ILE A 100 -32.71 -41.39 -3.02
CA ILE A 100 -32.61 -42.74 -3.62
C ILE A 100 -31.28 -42.85 -4.39
N TRP A 101 -30.91 -41.76 -5.06
CA TRP A 101 -29.62 -41.55 -5.70
C TRP A 101 -29.04 -40.25 -5.17
N ASP A 102 -27.72 -40.12 -5.21
CA ASP A 102 -27.06 -38.89 -4.82
C ASP A 102 -27.06 -37.89 -5.99
N VAL A 103 -27.27 -36.61 -5.67
CA VAL A 103 -27.36 -35.54 -6.67
C VAL A 103 -26.44 -34.40 -6.27
N LEU A 104 -25.57 -33.99 -7.19
CA LEU A 104 -24.81 -32.76 -7.11
C LEU A 104 -25.66 -31.61 -7.66
N THR A 105 -25.76 -30.51 -6.93
CA THR A 105 -26.43 -29.30 -7.41
C THR A 105 -25.52 -28.10 -7.22
N ILE A 106 -25.42 -27.25 -8.24
CA ILE A 106 -24.69 -25.99 -8.17
C ILE A 106 -25.68 -24.82 -8.14
N TRP A 107 -25.48 -23.91 -7.20
CA TRP A 107 -26.31 -22.74 -6.98
C TRP A 107 -25.53 -21.46 -7.23
N ASP A 108 -26.13 -20.50 -7.92
CA ASP A 108 -25.61 -19.14 -8.08
C ASP A 108 -26.27 -18.20 -7.06
N LEU A 109 -25.43 -17.53 -6.27
CA LEU A 109 -25.79 -16.60 -5.20
C LEU A 109 -25.77 -15.13 -5.64
N ARG A 110 -25.46 -14.82 -6.92
CA ARG A 110 -25.30 -13.43 -7.41
C ARG A 110 -26.58 -12.62 -7.58
N SER A 111 -27.75 -13.26 -7.63
CA SER A 111 -28.99 -12.60 -8.06
C SER A 111 -29.28 -11.33 -7.25
N SER A 112 -28.99 -10.18 -7.87
CA SER A 112 -29.06 -8.85 -7.25
C SER A 112 -30.48 -8.40 -6.98
N ASP A 113 -31.44 -8.90 -7.74
CA ASP A 113 -32.72 -8.22 -7.88
C ASP A 113 -33.81 -8.77 -6.96
N LYS A 114 -33.67 -9.97 -6.36
CA LYS A 114 -34.75 -10.58 -5.55
C LYS A 114 -34.37 -11.46 -4.36
N ASN A 115 -33.10 -11.54 -3.93
CA ASN A 115 -32.63 -12.63 -3.04
C ASN A 115 -32.93 -14.04 -3.59
N GLU A 116 -33.23 -14.18 -4.88
CA GLU A 116 -33.53 -15.46 -5.50
C GLU A 116 -32.22 -16.15 -5.89
N THR A 117 -31.76 -17.06 -5.07
CA THR A 117 -30.67 -17.98 -5.44
C THR A 117 -31.15 -18.90 -6.54
N ARG A 118 -30.36 -19.04 -7.60
CA ARG A 118 -30.73 -19.81 -8.78
C ARG A 118 -30.00 -21.14 -8.79
N LYS A 119 -30.75 -22.25 -8.88
CA LYS A 119 -30.16 -23.54 -9.26
C LYS A 119 -29.67 -23.44 -10.70
N THR A 120 -28.36 -23.60 -10.90
CA THR A 120 -27.74 -23.43 -12.21
C THR A 120 -27.67 -24.72 -13.01
N CYS A 121 -27.27 -25.80 -12.36
CA CYS A 121 -27.15 -27.12 -12.96
C CYS A 121 -27.17 -28.21 -11.89
N GLU A 122 -27.42 -29.43 -12.34
CA GLU A 122 -27.38 -30.64 -11.53
C GLU A 122 -26.62 -31.75 -12.26
N TRP A 123 -26.06 -32.66 -11.48
CA TRP A 123 -25.42 -33.87 -12.00
C TRP A 123 -25.71 -35.05 -11.09
N SER A 124 -26.14 -36.15 -11.68
CA SER A 124 -26.39 -37.42 -10.99
C SER A 124 -26.30 -38.54 -12.01
N LEU A 125 -25.85 -39.71 -11.57
CA LEU A 125 -25.95 -40.94 -12.33
C LEU A 125 -27.06 -41.77 -11.70
N ARG A 126 -27.97 -42.30 -12.52
CA ARG A 126 -29.05 -43.15 -12.02
C ARG A 126 -28.45 -44.40 -11.37
N GLY A 127 -28.84 -44.71 -10.14
CA GLY A 127 -28.24 -45.83 -9.39
C GLY A 127 -27.09 -45.44 -8.47
N ALA A 128 -26.47 -44.28 -8.70
CA ALA A 128 -25.22 -43.92 -8.06
C ALA A 128 -25.37 -43.38 -6.64
N LEU A 129 -24.47 -43.84 -5.78
CA LEU A 129 -24.20 -43.27 -4.46
C LEU A 129 -22.82 -42.64 -4.43
N PHE A 130 -22.68 -41.47 -3.81
CA PHE A 130 -21.42 -40.75 -3.73
C PHE A 130 -20.69 -41.07 -2.43
N ASN A 131 -19.45 -41.54 -2.59
CA ASN A 131 -18.60 -41.97 -1.48
C ASN A 131 -17.53 -40.94 -1.11
N GLY A 132 -17.26 -39.97 -1.99
CA GLY A 132 -16.29 -38.91 -1.75
C GLY A 132 -16.37 -37.83 -2.83
N ILE A 133 -16.02 -36.61 -2.46
CA ILE A 133 -15.98 -35.45 -3.35
C ILE A 133 -14.74 -34.60 -3.03
N ALA A 134 -14.08 -34.11 -4.08
CA ALA A 134 -13.00 -33.13 -3.95
C ALA A 134 -13.18 -32.02 -4.99
N LEU A 135 -13.20 -30.75 -4.55
CA LEU A 135 -13.19 -29.60 -5.45
C LEU A 135 -11.76 -29.26 -5.88
N ASN A 136 -11.60 -28.80 -7.12
CA ASN A 136 -10.32 -28.31 -7.58
C ASN A 136 -10.03 -26.94 -6.99
N THR A 137 -8.92 -26.82 -6.26
CA THR A 137 -8.49 -25.51 -5.73
C THR A 137 -7.90 -24.58 -6.79
N ASP A 138 -7.54 -25.10 -7.96
CA ASP A 138 -7.20 -24.30 -9.14
C ASP A 138 -8.45 -24.06 -10.00
N PRO A 139 -8.99 -22.84 -10.04
CA PRO A 139 -10.17 -22.52 -10.84
C PRO A 139 -9.90 -22.51 -12.36
N GLY A 140 -8.64 -22.52 -12.79
CA GLY A 140 -8.25 -22.58 -14.20
C GLY A 140 -8.15 -23.99 -14.77
N SER A 141 -8.25 -25.03 -13.94
CA SER A 141 -8.10 -26.41 -14.38
C SER A 141 -9.28 -26.91 -15.23
N ASP A 142 -8.98 -27.82 -16.16
CA ASP A 142 -9.96 -28.53 -16.99
C ASP A 142 -10.86 -29.49 -16.20
N ALA A 143 -10.52 -29.79 -14.93
CA ALA A 143 -11.36 -30.56 -14.02
C ALA A 143 -11.77 -29.67 -12.85
N THR A 144 -13.07 -29.44 -12.68
CA THR A 144 -13.62 -28.59 -11.59
C THR A 144 -13.77 -29.36 -10.28
N LEU A 145 -14.17 -30.63 -10.35
CA LEU A 145 -14.31 -31.48 -9.17
C LEU A 145 -14.15 -32.97 -9.52
N ALA A 146 -13.86 -33.79 -8.51
CA ALA A 146 -13.80 -35.24 -8.60
C ALA A 146 -14.85 -35.86 -7.67
N VAL A 147 -15.61 -36.84 -8.15
CA VAL A 147 -16.62 -37.56 -7.36
C VAL A 147 -16.40 -39.06 -7.47
N SER A 148 -16.29 -39.75 -6.33
CA SER A 148 -16.34 -41.21 -6.27
C SER A 148 -17.79 -41.67 -6.25
N VAL A 149 -18.13 -42.52 -7.20
CA VAL A 149 -19.46 -43.11 -7.43
C VAL A 149 -19.37 -44.61 -7.21
N SER A 150 -20.31 -45.14 -6.43
CA SER A 150 -20.62 -46.57 -6.37
C SER A 150 -21.91 -46.81 -7.16
N ASN A 151 -21.84 -47.66 -8.19
CA ASN A 151 -23.00 -48.04 -8.99
C ASN A 151 -22.93 -49.53 -9.31
N ASP A 152 -23.97 -50.30 -8.95
CA ASP A 152 -24.06 -51.74 -9.19
C ASP A 152 -22.84 -52.56 -8.72
N GLY A 153 -22.21 -52.14 -7.61
CA GLY A 153 -21.03 -52.80 -7.02
C GLY A 153 -19.68 -52.35 -7.61
N GLU A 154 -19.68 -51.62 -8.73
CA GLU A 154 -18.49 -50.98 -9.27
C GLU A 154 -18.23 -49.63 -8.60
N GLN A 155 -16.96 -49.34 -8.34
CA GLN A 155 -16.52 -48.06 -7.80
C GLN A 155 -15.64 -47.34 -8.82
N MET A 156 -16.06 -46.12 -9.16
CA MET A 156 -15.40 -45.28 -10.15
C MET A 156 -15.25 -43.86 -9.61
N ILE A 157 -14.25 -43.13 -10.09
CA ILE A 157 -14.06 -41.71 -9.83
C ILE A 157 -14.28 -40.96 -11.13
N HIS A 158 -15.24 -40.04 -11.14
CA HIS A 158 -15.50 -39.14 -12.26
C HIS A 158 -14.88 -37.78 -11.99
N LEU A 159 -14.00 -37.33 -12.89
CA LEU A 159 -13.52 -35.96 -12.96
C LEU A 159 -14.50 -35.17 -13.82
N LEU A 160 -15.12 -34.14 -13.23
CA LEU A 160 -16.18 -33.36 -13.84
C LEU A 160 -15.71 -31.93 -14.12
N LEU A 161 -16.06 -31.41 -15.29
CA LEU A 161 -15.82 -30.04 -15.73
C LEU A 161 -17.14 -29.26 -15.74
N LEU A 162 -17.12 -28.08 -15.13
CA LEU A 162 -18.22 -27.13 -15.18
C LEU A 162 -18.07 -26.19 -16.37
N ARG A 163 -18.86 -26.41 -17.43
CA ARG A 163 -18.85 -25.56 -18.64
C ARG A 163 -19.98 -24.54 -18.60
N SER A 164 -19.65 -23.29 -18.93
CA SER A 164 -20.65 -22.28 -19.28
C SER A 164 -21.03 -22.46 -20.75
N ASP A 165 -22.32 -22.52 -21.05
CA ASP A 165 -22.83 -22.44 -22.41
C ASP A 165 -22.84 -20.99 -22.92
N GLN A 166 -23.15 -20.81 -24.20
CA GLN A 166 -23.23 -19.49 -24.85
C GLN A 166 -24.38 -18.62 -24.33
N ASN A 167 -25.38 -19.23 -23.70
CA ASN A 167 -26.54 -18.56 -23.11
C ASN A 167 -26.33 -18.22 -21.62
N GLY A 168 -25.15 -18.46 -21.07
CA GLY A 168 -24.82 -18.29 -19.65
C GLY A 168 -25.42 -19.38 -18.74
N GLY A 169 -26.01 -20.43 -19.30
CA GLY A 169 -26.33 -21.66 -18.58
C GLY A 169 -25.07 -22.45 -18.24
N LEU A 170 -25.17 -23.32 -17.25
CA LEU A 170 -24.05 -24.13 -16.78
C LEU A 170 -24.39 -25.61 -17.00
N SER A 171 -23.38 -26.39 -17.38
CA SER A 171 -23.50 -27.83 -17.53
C SER A 171 -22.29 -28.52 -16.91
N ILE A 172 -22.53 -29.67 -16.31
CA ILE A 172 -21.48 -30.51 -15.73
C ILE A 172 -21.20 -31.63 -16.72
N GLN A 173 -19.96 -31.74 -17.17
CA GLN A 173 -19.52 -32.76 -18.13
C GLN A 173 -18.47 -33.66 -17.49
N THR A 174 -18.56 -34.97 -17.73
CA THR A 174 -17.50 -35.90 -17.31
C THR A 174 -16.33 -35.82 -18.27
N THR A 175 -15.16 -35.47 -17.76
CA THR A 175 -13.92 -35.34 -18.53
C THR A 175 -13.13 -36.65 -18.54
N VAL A 176 -13.00 -37.29 -17.38
CA VAL A 176 -12.26 -38.54 -17.20
C VAL A 176 -13.02 -39.42 -16.21
N THR A 177 -13.05 -40.73 -16.47
CA THR A 177 -13.53 -41.75 -15.53
C THR A 177 -12.38 -42.67 -15.18
N ILE A 178 -12.20 -42.90 -13.89
CA ILE A 178 -11.11 -43.69 -13.31
C ILE A 178 -11.75 -44.87 -12.57
N SER A 179 -11.36 -46.10 -12.90
CA SER A 179 -11.77 -47.27 -12.13
C SER A 179 -10.94 -47.38 -10.85
N SER A 180 -11.52 -47.06 -9.70
CA SER A 180 -10.86 -47.12 -8.40
C SER A 180 -11.87 -47.15 -7.26
N SER A 181 -11.59 -47.96 -6.24
CA SER A 181 -12.34 -48.01 -4.99
C SER A 181 -11.94 -46.92 -3.98
N MET A 182 -10.91 -46.13 -4.31
CA MET A 182 -10.43 -45.07 -3.45
C MET A 182 -11.33 -43.83 -3.53
N LYS A 183 -11.33 -43.01 -2.48
CA LYS A 183 -12.15 -41.79 -2.40
C LYS A 183 -11.31 -40.57 -2.77
N PRO A 184 -11.80 -39.65 -3.63
CA PRO A 184 -11.11 -38.39 -3.87
C PRO A 184 -11.14 -37.55 -2.60
N THR A 185 -9.98 -36.97 -2.26
CA THR A 185 -9.78 -36.22 -1.01
C THR A 185 -9.29 -34.80 -1.27
N LYS A 186 -8.51 -34.60 -2.33
CA LYS A 186 -7.99 -33.30 -2.76
C LYS A 186 -7.80 -33.30 -4.27
N LEU A 187 -8.14 -32.18 -4.90
CA LEU A 187 -7.90 -31.93 -6.32
C LEU A 187 -7.26 -30.53 -6.45
N GLU A 188 -6.13 -30.43 -7.14
CA GLU A 188 -5.39 -29.18 -7.33
C GLU A 188 -4.69 -29.18 -8.70
N GLY A 189 -5.17 -28.34 -9.61
CA GLY A 189 -4.69 -28.32 -11.00
C GLY A 189 -4.97 -29.67 -11.66
N ASP A 190 -3.89 -30.35 -12.09
CA ASP A 190 -3.95 -31.69 -12.67
C ASP A 190 -3.73 -32.82 -11.64
N LEU A 191 -3.50 -32.49 -10.36
CA LEU A 191 -3.18 -33.45 -9.31
C LEU A 191 -4.43 -33.83 -8.51
N LEU A 192 -4.74 -35.13 -8.49
CA LEU A 192 -5.80 -35.74 -7.72
C LEU A 192 -5.19 -36.64 -6.63
N ALA A 193 -5.51 -36.36 -5.36
CA ALA A 193 -5.24 -37.29 -4.27
C ALA A 193 -6.47 -38.15 -3.99
N VAL A 194 -6.30 -39.47 -4.06
CA VAL A 194 -7.32 -40.45 -3.69
C VAL A 194 -6.80 -41.28 -2.52
N SER A 195 -7.67 -41.64 -1.58
CA SER A 195 -7.25 -42.41 -0.40
C SER A 195 -8.24 -43.53 -0.10
N ASP A 196 -7.71 -44.62 0.42
CA ASP A 196 -8.50 -45.68 1.05
C ASP A 196 -8.92 -45.28 2.48
N GLU A 197 -9.63 -46.16 3.16
CA GLU A 197 -10.00 -46.01 4.57
C GLU A 197 -8.93 -46.51 5.55
N VAL A 198 -7.83 -47.11 5.06
CA VAL A 198 -6.88 -47.88 5.86
C VAL A 198 -5.53 -47.18 5.98
N SER A 199 -4.70 -47.19 4.94
CA SER A 199 -3.30 -46.74 5.04
C SER A 199 -2.72 -46.13 3.76
N GLN A 200 -3.37 -46.32 2.61
CA GLN A 200 -2.84 -45.90 1.32
C GLN A 200 -3.50 -44.63 0.77
N THR A 201 -2.68 -43.70 0.32
CA THR A 201 -3.10 -42.53 -0.45
C THR A 201 -2.33 -42.51 -1.77
N VAL A 202 -3.01 -42.32 -2.89
CA VAL A 202 -2.38 -42.21 -4.22
C VAL A 202 -2.50 -40.77 -4.70
N VAL A 203 -1.37 -40.19 -5.10
CA VAL A 203 -1.31 -38.90 -5.79
C VAL A 203 -1.20 -39.19 -7.27
N TRP A 204 -2.16 -38.69 -8.05
CA TRP A 204 -2.28 -38.96 -9.47
C TRP A 204 -2.31 -37.66 -10.26
N ASN A 205 -1.41 -37.49 -11.23
CA ASN A 205 -1.61 -36.54 -12.31
C ASN A 205 -2.54 -37.15 -13.35
N TRP A 206 -3.81 -36.77 -13.32
CA TRP A 206 -4.83 -37.40 -14.16
C TRP A 206 -4.65 -37.10 -15.65
N ARG A 207 -3.99 -35.98 -16.00
CA ARG A 207 -3.69 -35.60 -17.39
C ARG A 207 -2.53 -36.41 -17.94
N ALA A 208 -1.42 -36.46 -17.20
CA ALA A 208 -0.21 -37.18 -17.61
C ALA A 208 -0.30 -38.70 -17.38
N ARG A 209 -1.32 -39.17 -16.67
CA ARG A 209 -1.51 -40.57 -16.26
C ARG A 209 -0.36 -41.14 -15.41
N THR A 210 0.38 -40.29 -14.71
CA THR A 210 1.46 -40.68 -13.80
C THR A 210 0.99 -40.60 -12.35
N SER A 211 1.43 -41.50 -11.49
CA SER A 211 1.02 -41.55 -10.09
C SER A 211 2.16 -41.91 -9.14
N ALA A 212 1.90 -41.73 -7.85
CA ALA A 212 2.74 -42.19 -6.75
C ALA A 212 1.89 -42.63 -5.57
N ILE A 213 2.38 -43.59 -4.80
CA ILE A 213 1.70 -44.16 -3.63
C ILE A 213 2.37 -43.61 -2.37
N LEU A 214 1.57 -43.02 -1.48
CA LEU A 214 1.95 -42.63 -0.13
C LEU A 214 1.41 -43.71 0.80
N LYS A 215 2.30 -44.57 1.32
CA LYS A 215 1.92 -45.68 2.19
C LYS A 215 2.31 -45.37 3.63
N GLN A 216 1.31 -45.33 4.51
CA GLN A 216 1.56 -45.28 5.96
C GLN A 216 2.20 -46.61 6.41
N PRO A 217 3.20 -46.60 7.30
CA PRO A 217 3.74 -47.84 7.87
C PRO A 217 2.63 -48.61 8.58
N ASP A 218 2.65 -49.93 8.46
CA ASP A 218 1.69 -50.81 9.13
C ASP A 218 1.87 -50.65 10.65
N GLY A 219 1.00 -49.84 11.27
CA GLY A 219 1.08 -49.50 12.68
C GLY A 219 0.52 -50.61 13.56
N GLU A 220 0.91 -50.61 14.85
CA GLU A 220 0.35 -51.49 15.88
C GLU A 220 -1.12 -51.20 16.21
N ALA A 221 -1.67 -50.10 15.66
CA ALA A 221 -3.10 -49.80 15.75
C ALA A 221 -3.86 -50.92 15.03
N GLY A 222 -4.33 -51.90 15.82
CA GLY A 222 -4.90 -53.14 15.30
C GLY A 222 -5.99 -52.90 14.27
N LEU A 223 -6.24 -53.92 13.44
CA LEU A 223 -7.24 -53.97 12.35
C LEU A 223 -8.65 -53.45 12.70
N TRP A 224 -8.93 -53.21 13.97
CA TRP A 224 -10.21 -52.77 14.52
C TRP A 224 -10.39 -51.25 14.56
N GLN A 225 -9.34 -50.45 14.38
CA GLN A 225 -9.43 -48.98 14.44
C GLN A 225 -9.50 -48.36 13.03
N PRO A 226 -10.68 -47.89 12.57
CA PRO A 226 -10.79 -47.25 11.26
C PRO A 226 -10.03 -45.90 11.23
N ASN A 227 -8.85 -45.88 10.60
CA ASN A 227 -8.04 -44.68 10.39
C ASN A 227 -8.43 -43.99 9.07
N ARG A 228 -9.72 -43.67 8.93
CA ARG A 228 -10.26 -43.07 7.70
C ARG A 228 -9.55 -41.77 7.36
N ILE A 229 -9.36 -41.53 6.07
CA ILE A 229 -8.84 -40.25 5.58
C ILE A 229 -9.82 -39.13 5.91
N ILE A 230 -9.30 -37.97 6.33
CA ILE A 230 -10.08 -36.75 6.52
C ILE A 230 -9.69 -35.70 5.48
N GLN A 231 -8.39 -35.43 5.30
CA GLN A 231 -7.91 -34.41 4.38
C GLN A 231 -6.51 -34.75 3.84
N VAL A 232 -6.24 -34.34 2.61
CA VAL A 232 -4.89 -34.31 2.02
C VAL A 232 -4.56 -32.87 1.64
N VAL A 233 -3.36 -32.41 1.97
CA VAL A 233 -2.87 -31.07 1.63
C VAL A 233 -1.57 -31.18 0.84
N PHE A 234 -1.59 -30.64 -0.38
CA PHE A 234 -0.38 -30.40 -1.14
C PHE A 234 0.30 -29.14 -0.56
N ALA A 235 1.45 -29.33 0.09
CA ALA A 235 2.18 -28.29 0.80
C ALA A 235 3.52 -28.00 0.11
N ASN A 236 4.29 -27.05 0.62
CA ASN A 236 5.60 -26.72 0.04
C ASN A 236 6.52 -27.95 0.11
N GLN A 237 6.89 -28.51 -1.05
CA GLN A 237 7.79 -29.67 -1.20
C GLN A 237 7.38 -30.92 -0.39
N SER A 238 6.12 -31.04 -0.01
CA SER A 238 5.61 -32.18 0.76
C SER A 238 4.12 -32.39 0.57
N VAL A 239 3.63 -33.55 0.98
CA VAL A 239 2.20 -33.88 1.04
C VAL A 239 1.85 -34.24 2.47
N LEU A 240 0.91 -33.52 3.07
CA LEU A 240 0.40 -33.81 4.41
C LEU A 240 -0.88 -34.64 4.28
N VAL A 241 -0.84 -35.87 4.80
CA VAL A 241 -1.97 -36.81 4.83
C VAL A 241 -2.53 -36.86 6.24
N ILE A 242 -3.82 -36.61 6.38
CA ILE A 242 -4.50 -36.46 7.67
C ILE A 242 -5.61 -37.49 7.77
N ARG A 243 -5.46 -38.39 8.73
CA ARG A 243 -6.40 -39.47 9.03
C ARG A 243 -6.99 -39.30 10.42
N ALA A 244 -8.02 -40.08 10.74
CA ALA A 244 -8.78 -39.97 11.98
C ALA A 244 -7.94 -40.04 13.26
N CYS A 245 -6.78 -40.70 13.25
CA CYS A 245 -5.94 -40.81 14.44
C CYS A 245 -4.56 -40.13 14.30
N SER A 246 -4.21 -39.64 13.11
CA SER A 246 -2.81 -39.35 12.79
C SER A 246 -2.63 -38.37 11.63
N ILE A 247 -1.50 -37.68 11.65
CA ILE A 247 -0.98 -36.91 10.52
C ILE A 247 0.37 -37.47 10.08
N HIS A 248 0.57 -37.50 8.76
CA HIS A 248 1.77 -38.02 8.13
C HIS A 248 2.26 -37.02 7.10
N LEU A 249 3.51 -36.58 7.25
CA LEU A 249 4.19 -35.76 6.25
C LEU A 249 4.97 -36.67 5.32
N PHE A 250 4.70 -36.59 4.02
CA PHE A 250 5.44 -37.27 2.98
C PHE A 250 6.28 -36.26 2.19
N PRO A 251 7.42 -36.67 1.63
CA PRO A 251 8.12 -35.84 0.64
C PRO A 251 7.21 -35.62 -0.56
N TYR A 252 7.40 -34.54 -1.32
CA TYR A 252 6.66 -34.37 -2.56
C TYR A 252 7.03 -35.50 -3.53
N PRO A 253 6.06 -36.32 -3.97
CA PRO A 253 6.38 -37.51 -4.74
C PRO A 253 6.73 -37.17 -6.19
N GLU A 254 7.68 -37.91 -6.76
CA GLU A 254 7.88 -37.94 -8.21
C GLU A 254 6.82 -38.86 -8.82
N LEU A 255 6.06 -38.34 -9.79
CA LEU A 255 4.97 -39.08 -10.40
C LEU A 255 5.49 -39.84 -11.62
N GLN A 256 5.21 -41.15 -11.67
CA GLN A 256 5.66 -42.04 -12.74
C GLN A 256 4.50 -42.90 -13.26
N GLU A 257 4.62 -43.48 -14.45
CA GLU A 257 3.60 -44.42 -14.97
C GLU A 257 3.49 -45.68 -14.09
N MET A 258 4.62 -46.18 -13.62
CA MET A 258 4.70 -47.20 -12.58
C MET A 258 4.88 -46.49 -11.22
N PRO A 259 3.86 -46.48 -10.35
CA PRO A 259 3.89 -45.64 -9.15
C PRO A 259 4.97 -46.08 -8.16
N LEU A 260 5.83 -45.14 -7.77
CA LEU A 260 6.74 -45.31 -6.65
C LEU A 260 5.98 -45.23 -5.32
N THR A 261 6.40 -46.04 -4.36
CA THR A 261 5.85 -46.02 -2.99
C THR A 261 6.76 -45.21 -2.07
N TYR A 262 6.19 -44.20 -1.42
CA TYR A 262 6.86 -43.33 -0.46
C TYR A 262 6.38 -43.63 0.96
N THR A 263 7.31 -43.59 1.90
CA THR A 263 7.06 -43.64 3.34
C THR A 263 7.03 -42.23 3.93
N PRO A 264 6.34 -41.99 5.05
CA PRO A 264 6.31 -40.68 5.68
C PRO A 264 7.70 -40.31 6.22
N ILE A 265 8.08 -39.05 6.07
CA ILE A 265 9.30 -38.45 6.64
C ILE A 265 9.08 -37.97 8.08
N ALA A 266 7.83 -37.69 8.47
CA ALA A 266 7.45 -37.39 9.84
C ALA A 266 6.01 -37.82 10.11
N GLN A 267 5.69 -38.11 11.37
CA GLN A 267 4.33 -38.48 11.78
C GLN A 267 4.02 -37.98 13.19
N HIS A 268 2.74 -37.74 13.46
CA HIS A 268 2.25 -37.39 14.79
C HIS A 268 0.82 -37.91 14.97
N SER A 269 0.50 -38.40 16.17
CA SER A 269 -0.84 -38.87 16.54
C SER A 269 -1.47 -37.86 17.50
N PHE A 270 -2.73 -37.51 17.23
CA PHE A 270 -3.52 -36.62 18.09
C PHE A 270 -4.56 -37.38 18.93
N GLY A 271 -4.56 -38.71 18.90
CA GLY A 271 -5.70 -39.51 19.33
C GLY A 271 -6.85 -39.39 18.31
N TRP A 272 -8.09 -39.66 18.73
CA TRP A 272 -9.23 -39.59 17.83
C TRP A 272 -9.56 -38.15 17.40
N ILE A 273 -9.78 -37.96 16.11
CA ILE A 273 -10.12 -36.68 15.49
C ILE A 273 -11.51 -36.80 14.90
N ASP A 274 -12.44 -35.97 15.41
CA ASP A 274 -13.78 -35.90 14.84
C ASP A 274 -13.84 -34.96 13.63
N GLY A 275 -13.11 -33.83 13.71
CA GLY A 275 -13.04 -32.82 12.65
C GLY A 275 -11.68 -32.15 12.61
N VAL A 276 -11.16 -31.93 11.41
CA VAL A 276 -9.89 -31.23 11.21
C VAL A 276 -9.95 -30.41 9.94
N CYS A 277 -9.32 -29.25 9.97
CA CYS A 277 -9.09 -28.41 8.82
C CYS A 277 -7.64 -27.95 8.82
N VAL A 278 -6.96 -28.17 7.70
CA VAL A 278 -5.61 -27.66 7.48
C VAL A 278 -5.60 -26.71 6.31
N THR A 279 -5.04 -25.52 6.57
CA THR A 279 -4.99 -24.43 5.62
C THR A 279 -3.58 -23.81 5.61
N PRO A 280 -2.97 -23.65 4.42
CA PRO A 280 -1.74 -22.89 4.29
C PRO A 280 -1.94 -21.42 4.69
N THR A 281 -1.05 -20.88 5.52
CA THR A 281 -1.11 -19.47 5.92
C THR A 281 -0.60 -18.56 4.81
N ARG A 282 -1.10 -17.32 4.77
CA ARG A 282 -0.67 -16.29 3.81
C ARG A 282 0.53 -15.48 4.31
N THR A 283 1.49 -16.14 4.93
CA THR A 283 2.71 -15.49 5.41
C THR A 283 3.84 -15.66 4.39
N LEU A 284 4.89 -14.84 4.51
CA LEU A 284 6.08 -14.93 3.66
C LEU A 284 6.74 -16.32 3.73
N THR A 285 6.57 -17.01 4.86
CA THR A 285 7.07 -18.36 5.12
C THR A 285 5.88 -19.32 5.20
N PRO A 286 5.65 -20.21 4.22
CA PRO A 286 4.41 -20.96 4.09
C PRO A 286 4.22 -22.00 5.20
N SER A 287 3.71 -21.58 6.36
CA SER A 287 3.30 -22.47 7.46
C SER A 287 1.93 -23.08 7.18
N LEU A 288 1.63 -24.19 7.85
CA LEU A 288 0.30 -24.80 7.80
C LEU A 288 -0.37 -24.63 9.15
N SER A 289 -1.55 -24.01 9.16
CA SER A 289 -2.41 -23.95 10.34
C SER A 289 -3.34 -25.15 10.36
N ILE A 290 -3.40 -25.84 11.50
CA ILE A 290 -4.17 -27.06 11.70
C ILE A 290 -5.17 -26.79 12.82
N LEU A 291 -6.46 -26.75 12.49
CA LEU A 291 -7.52 -26.67 13.48
C LEU A 291 -8.14 -28.04 13.67
N LEU A 292 -8.07 -28.55 14.90
CA LEU A 292 -8.41 -29.93 15.23
C LEU A 292 -9.45 -29.97 16.35
N ARG A 293 -10.53 -30.72 16.13
CA ARG A 293 -11.48 -31.11 17.15
C ARG A 293 -11.20 -32.55 17.56
N GLY A 294 -10.63 -32.73 18.74
CA GLY A 294 -10.37 -34.05 19.31
C GLY A 294 -11.67 -34.72 19.75
N GLU A 295 -11.71 -36.04 19.62
CA GLU A 295 -12.70 -36.91 20.24
C GLU A 295 -12.03 -37.66 21.40
N SER A 296 -12.73 -37.78 22.53
CA SER A 296 -12.19 -38.55 23.67
C SER A 296 -12.37 -40.03 23.41
N ASP A 297 -11.29 -40.80 23.51
CA ASP A 297 -11.28 -42.28 23.46
C ASP A 297 -12.22 -42.88 24.50
N ASP A 298 -12.42 -42.19 25.63
CA ASP A 298 -13.35 -42.61 26.66
C ASP A 298 -14.71 -41.90 26.46
N PRO A 299 -15.74 -42.61 25.96
CA PRO A 299 -17.06 -42.05 25.78
C PRO A 299 -17.73 -41.67 27.11
N TRP A 300 -17.17 -42.01 28.26
CA TRP A 300 -17.70 -41.75 29.61
C TRP A 300 -16.98 -40.61 30.33
N THR A 301 -15.78 -40.23 29.93
CA THR A 301 -15.14 -39.03 30.48
C THR A 301 -15.98 -37.79 30.16
N SER A 302 -16.37 -37.07 31.21
CA SER A 302 -16.98 -35.73 31.13
C SER A 302 -15.98 -34.64 30.72
N GLY A 303 -14.77 -35.05 30.30
CA GLY A 303 -13.69 -34.16 29.91
C GLY A 303 -14.13 -33.13 28.88
N GLN A 304 -13.65 -31.90 29.07
CA GLN A 304 -13.92 -30.76 28.22
C GLN A 304 -13.39 -31.06 26.81
N HIS A 305 -14.29 -31.13 25.82
CA HIS A 305 -13.88 -31.18 24.43
C HIS A 305 -13.19 -29.87 24.08
N SER A 306 -12.25 -29.91 23.17
CA SER A 306 -11.51 -28.70 22.79
C SER A 306 -11.22 -28.67 21.31
N LEU A 307 -11.24 -27.45 20.79
CA LEU A 307 -10.75 -27.13 19.47
C LEU A 307 -9.32 -26.62 19.62
N ASN A 308 -8.37 -27.42 19.16
CA ASN A 308 -6.95 -27.18 19.29
C ASN A 308 -6.42 -26.63 17.96
N HIS A 309 -5.77 -25.48 17.98
CA HIS A 309 -5.09 -24.90 16.84
C HIS A 309 -3.59 -25.17 16.95
N TYR A 310 -3.08 -25.97 16.03
CA TYR A 310 -1.66 -26.25 15.87
C TYR A 310 -1.10 -25.50 14.65
N THR A 311 0.20 -25.33 14.60
CA THR A 311 0.91 -24.81 13.44
C THR A 311 2.11 -25.70 13.11
N LEU A 312 2.27 -26.02 11.83
CA LEU A 312 3.48 -26.60 11.27
C LEU A 312 4.32 -25.48 10.67
N LEU A 313 5.41 -25.13 11.34
CA LEU A 313 6.34 -24.12 10.89
C LEU A 313 7.30 -24.70 9.84
N PRO A 314 7.69 -23.93 8.81
CA PRO A 314 8.68 -24.37 7.86
C PRO A 314 10.03 -24.57 8.54
N ASN A 315 10.74 -25.64 8.16
CA ASN A 315 12.08 -25.93 8.67
C ASN A 315 13.12 -25.13 7.87
N LEU A 316 13.56 -23.99 8.41
CA LEU A 316 14.54 -23.13 7.74
C LEU A 316 15.92 -23.78 7.58
N ASN A 317 16.24 -24.77 8.41
CA ASN A 317 17.48 -25.53 8.31
C ASN A 317 17.47 -26.51 7.12
N ALA A 318 16.32 -26.66 6.45
CA ALA A 318 16.19 -27.62 5.37
C ALA A 318 17.03 -27.27 4.13
N ALA A 319 17.42 -26.00 3.98
CA ALA A 319 18.21 -25.54 2.85
C ALA A 319 19.73 -25.71 3.02
N THR A 320 20.22 -25.97 4.24
CA THR A 320 21.65 -25.93 4.55
C THR A 320 22.33 -27.30 4.61
N ASP A 321 21.57 -28.39 4.77
CA ASP A 321 22.12 -29.74 4.93
C ASP A 321 22.02 -30.53 3.61
N GLN A 322 23.16 -30.81 2.98
CA GLN A 322 23.20 -31.50 1.67
C GLN A 322 23.11 -33.03 1.78
N ASP A 323 23.38 -33.61 2.95
CA ASP A 323 23.59 -35.06 3.07
C ASP A 323 22.35 -35.85 3.55
N VAL A 324 21.36 -35.18 4.15
CA VAL A 324 20.09 -35.80 4.58
C VAL A 324 18.95 -34.90 4.15
N ARG A 325 18.05 -35.37 3.27
CA ARG A 325 16.84 -34.61 2.85
C ARG A 325 16.00 -34.27 4.10
N PRO A 326 16.14 -33.06 4.64
CA PRO A 326 15.52 -32.71 5.92
C PRO A 326 14.03 -32.47 5.71
N SER A 327 13.21 -32.72 6.74
CA SER A 327 11.78 -32.44 6.66
C SER A 327 11.55 -30.95 6.34
N PRO A 328 10.70 -30.59 5.36
CA PRO A 328 10.43 -29.19 5.02
C PRO A 328 9.64 -28.44 6.10
N TYR A 329 9.10 -29.17 7.08
CA TYR A 329 8.37 -28.64 8.23
C TYR A 329 8.94 -29.18 9.55
N ILE A 330 8.87 -28.37 10.60
CA ILE A 330 9.23 -28.76 11.97
C ILE A 330 8.12 -29.65 12.53
N PHE A 331 8.49 -30.84 13.01
CA PHE A 331 7.57 -31.81 13.60
C PHE A 331 7.98 -32.13 15.05
N PRO A 332 7.03 -32.38 15.97
CA PRO A 332 5.57 -32.39 15.77
C PRO A 332 4.97 -30.97 15.60
N PRO A 333 3.70 -30.85 15.13
CA PRO A 333 3.00 -29.56 15.10
C PRO A 333 2.97 -28.90 16.48
N ALA A 334 3.21 -27.59 16.53
CA ALA A 334 3.18 -26.83 17.77
C ALA A 334 1.74 -26.41 18.10
N LEU A 335 1.26 -26.71 19.31
CA LEU A 335 -0.03 -26.20 19.80
C LEU A 335 0.09 -24.69 20.05
N ILE A 336 -0.67 -23.91 19.30
CA ILE A 336 -0.70 -22.44 19.40
C ILE A 336 -1.84 -21.98 20.30
N ALA A 337 -3.02 -22.59 20.15
CA ALA A 337 -4.16 -22.20 20.94
C ALA A 337 -5.18 -23.31 21.19
N LYS A 338 -6.01 -23.14 22.22
CA LYS A 338 -7.04 -24.10 22.64
C LYS A 338 -8.32 -23.37 22.99
N VAL A 339 -9.42 -23.73 22.32
CA VAL A 339 -10.76 -23.19 22.57
C VAL A 339 -11.61 -24.29 23.20
N PRO A 340 -12.27 -24.04 24.34
CA PRO A 340 -13.19 -25.02 24.93
C PRO A 340 -14.38 -25.25 23.99
N ALA A 341 -14.76 -26.52 23.82
CA ALA A 341 -15.90 -26.93 23.02
C ALA A 341 -16.82 -27.84 23.86
N VAL A 342 -18.11 -27.78 23.57
CA VAL A 342 -19.09 -28.65 24.23
C VAL A 342 -19.15 -30.02 23.54
N ARG A 343 -19.26 -31.06 24.37
CA ARG A 343 -19.45 -32.43 23.92
C ARG A 343 -20.91 -32.65 23.54
N GLY A 344 -21.16 -33.23 22.39
CA GLY A 344 -22.53 -33.54 21.99
C GLY A 344 -22.63 -34.42 20.76
N THR A 345 -23.86 -34.73 20.36
CA THR A 345 -24.11 -35.49 19.13
C THR A 345 -23.85 -34.60 17.93
N LEU A 346 -22.68 -34.81 17.30
CA LEU A 346 -22.23 -34.01 16.16
C LEU A 346 -22.70 -34.63 14.86
N ARG A 347 -23.73 -34.01 14.27
CA ARG A 347 -24.20 -34.33 12.91
C ARG A 347 -23.31 -33.66 11.87
N CYS A 348 -22.94 -32.41 12.11
CA CYS A 348 -21.97 -31.67 11.31
C CYS A 348 -20.56 -31.80 11.93
N ARG A 349 -19.73 -32.66 11.33
CA ARG A 349 -18.34 -32.86 11.78
C ARG A 349 -17.37 -31.80 11.28
N ASN A 350 -17.80 -31.02 10.28
CA ASN A 350 -16.95 -30.05 9.61
C ASN A 350 -16.51 -28.96 10.58
N VAL A 351 -15.19 -28.76 10.61
CA VAL A 351 -14.52 -27.58 11.12
C VAL A 351 -13.88 -26.93 9.91
N VAL A 352 -13.99 -25.60 9.78
CA VAL A 352 -13.38 -24.88 8.66
C VAL A 352 -12.49 -23.78 9.21
N LEU A 353 -11.27 -23.69 8.70
CA LEU A 353 -10.27 -22.68 9.03
C LEU A 353 -9.87 -21.93 7.76
N GLY A 354 -10.05 -20.61 7.78
CA GLY A 354 -9.62 -19.70 6.74
C GLY A 354 -8.11 -19.44 6.75
N PRO A 355 -7.49 -19.11 5.59
CA PRO A 355 -6.08 -18.76 5.48
C PRO A 355 -5.56 -17.62 6.38
N CYS A 356 -6.43 -16.72 6.86
CA CYS A 356 -6.10 -15.62 7.76
C CYS A 356 -6.41 -15.94 9.23
N GLY A 357 -6.75 -17.19 9.55
CA GLY A 357 -6.90 -17.68 10.92
C GLY A 357 -8.32 -17.58 11.49
N THR A 358 -9.34 -17.22 10.72
CA THR A 358 -10.72 -17.30 11.22
C THR A 358 -11.27 -18.70 11.04
N ALA A 359 -12.11 -19.15 11.98
CA ALA A 359 -12.70 -20.47 11.93
C ALA A 359 -14.20 -20.44 12.14
N ALA A 360 -14.86 -21.41 11.54
CA ALA A 360 -16.27 -21.71 11.74
C ALA A 360 -16.47 -23.19 12.06
N TRP A 361 -17.31 -23.48 13.05
CA TRP A 361 -17.70 -24.84 13.38
C TRP A 361 -19.09 -24.87 14.00
N ILE A 362 -19.68 -26.05 14.04
CA ILE A 362 -20.93 -26.29 14.77
C ILE A 362 -20.61 -26.82 16.16
N GLN A 363 -21.07 -26.11 17.17
CA GLN A 363 -21.08 -26.56 18.55
C GLN A 363 -22.37 -27.34 18.81
N PRO A 364 -22.27 -28.62 19.19
CA PRO A 364 -23.45 -29.44 19.41
C PRO A 364 -24.13 -29.05 20.73
N GLN A 365 -25.36 -29.52 20.90
CA GLN A 365 -26.03 -29.50 22.21
C GLN A 365 -25.23 -30.35 23.22
N ASP A 366 -25.12 -29.85 24.45
CA ASP A 366 -24.52 -30.59 25.55
C ASP A 366 -25.25 -31.93 25.76
N ARG A 367 -24.47 -33.01 25.88
CA ARG A 367 -25.04 -34.34 26.06
C ARG A 367 -25.78 -34.36 27.40
N ALA A 368 -27.09 -34.66 27.37
CA ALA A 368 -27.83 -34.88 28.61
C ALA A 368 -27.14 -36.01 29.39
N VAL A 369 -26.70 -35.70 30.62
CA VAL A 369 -26.02 -36.64 31.53
C VAL A 369 -26.98 -37.70 32.08
N VAL A 370 -28.27 -37.65 31.70
CA VAL A 370 -29.24 -38.70 32.04
C VAL A 370 -28.80 -39.97 31.32
N GLY A 371 -28.13 -40.84 32.08
CA GLY A 371 -27.54 -42.07 31.57
C GLY A 371 -28.56 -42.96 30.89
N LEU A 372 -28.06 -44.06 30.31
CA LEU A 372 -28.89 -45.18 29.84
C LEU A 372 -29.53 -45.91 31.04
N THR A 373 -30.19 -45.20 31.97
CA THR A 373 -31.00 -45.83 33.00
C THR A 373 -32.24 -46.37 32.31
N TRP A 374 -32.16 -47.64 31.94
CA TRP A 374 -33.32 -48.45 31.61
C TRP A 374 -34.17 -48.51 32.88
N THR A 375 -35.20 -47.67 32.98
CA THR A 375 -36.25 -47.90 33.97
C THR A 375 -36.96 -49.17 33.55
N SER A 376 -36.82 -50.20 34.38
CA SER A 376 -36.96 -51.62 34.03
C SER A 376 -38.38 -52.12 33.76
N ASP A 377 -39.42 -51.28 33.71
CA ASP A 377 -40.81 -51.78 33.68
C ASP A 377 -41.64 -51.44 32.45
N GLU A 378 -41.20 -50.55 31.56
CA GLU A 378 -41.91 -50.32 30.29
C GLU A 378 -40.89 -50.30 29.15
N GLY A 379 -40.92 -51.34 28.31
CA GLY A 379 -39.96 -51.63 27.23
C GLY A 379 -39.89 -50.62 26.08
N TYR A 380 -40.16 -49.35 26.33
CA TYR A 380 -39.89 -48.26 25.41
C TYR A 380 -38.64 -47.52 25.88
N PRO A 381 -37.59 -47.40 25.03
CA PRO A 381 -36.49 -46.50 25.33
C PRO A 381 -37.07 -45.10 25.49
N LEU A 382 -37.18 -44.62 26.74
CA LEU A 382 -37.49 -43.23 27.03
C LEU A 382 -36.49 -42.40 26.23
N GLN A 383 -36.97 -41.72 25.20
CA GLN A 383 -36.18 -40.77 24.43
C GLN A 383 -35.51 -39.87 25.46
N ALA A 384 -34.17 -39.91 25.49
CA ALA A 384 -33.36 -39.20 26.47
C ALA A 384 -33.95 -37.81 26.68
N ILE A 385 -34.38 -37.50 27.90
CA ILE A 385 -34.93 -36.19 28.24
C ILE A 385 -33.82 -35.18 27.90
N HIS A 386 -33.98 -34.53 26.76
CA HIS A 386 -33.02 -33.56 26.27
C HIS A 386 -32.85 -32.50 27.36
N SER A 387 -31.61 -32.16 27.74
CA SER A 387 -31.39 -31.01 28.59
C SER A 387 -32.02 -29.81 27.87
N ILE A 388 -33.07 -29.25 28.46
CA ILE A 388 -33.98 -28.29 27.80
C ILE A 388 -33.22 -27.00 27.39
N SER A 389 -31.98 -26.79 27.84
CA SER A 389 -31.28 -25.51 27.74
C SER A 389 -30.20 -25.40 26.65
N GLY A 390 -29.84 -26.45 25.90
CA GLY A 390 -28.76 -26.38 24.90
C GLY A 390 -29.26 -26.46 23.45
N LYS A 391 -29.02 -25.42 22.63
CA LYS A 391 -29.24 -25.46 21.18
C LYS A 391 -27.90 -25.59 20.45
N GLU A 392 -27.87 -26.40 19.39
CA GLU A 392 -26.75 -26.43 18.45
C GLU A 392 -26.50 -25.00 17.93
N SER A 393 -25.23 -24.58 17.90
CA SER A 393 -24.87 -23.20 17.59
C SER A 393 -23.72 -23.14 16.59
N LEU A 394 -23.80 -22.20 15.65
CA LEU A 394 -22.70 -21.85 14.76
C LEU A 394 -21.74 -20.97 15.56
N MET A 395 -20.52 -21.46 15.72
CA MET A 395 -19.46 -20.80 16.44
C MET A 395 -18.46 -20.20 15.46
N LEU A 396 -17.96 -19.02 15.82
CA LEU A 396 -16.91 -18.31 15.11
C LEU A 396 -15.78 -17.93 16.07
N ALA A 397 -14.54 -18.02 15.60
CA ALA A 397 -13.37 -17.53 16.34
C ALA A 397 -12.30 -17.02 15.37
N ALA A 398 -11.48 -16.07 15.82
CA ALA A 398 -10.24 -15.69 15.16
C ALA A 398 -9.06 -16.24 15.98
N PHE A 399 -8.27 -17.11 15.36
CA PHE A 399 -7.04 -17.65 15.93
C PHE A 399 -5.86 -16.69 15.65
N PRO A 400 -4.74 -16.81 16.39
CA PRO A 400 -3.56 -15.98 16.19
C PRO A 400 -3.16 -15.86 14.71
N GLY A 401 -3.06 -14.63 14.23
CA GLY A 401 -2.84 -14.32 12.83
C GLY A 401 -3.14 -12.84 12.51
N PRO A 402 -3.27 -12.47 11.23
CA PRO A 402 -3.45 -11.08 10.81
C PRO A 402 -4.70 -10.38 11.36
N LEU A 403 -5.66 -11.16 11.88
CA LEU A 403 -6.92 -10.68 12.44
C LEU A 403 -6.91 -10.66 13.97
N THR A 404 -5.76 -10.90 14.61
CA THR A 404 -5.54 -10.68 16.04
C THR A 404 -4.73 -9.39 16.26
N ARG A 405 -5.09 -8.61 17.29
CA ARG A 405 -4.32 -7.42 17.67
C ARG A 405 -3.03 -7.85 18.36
N ASP A 406 -1.95 -7.94 17.59
CA ASP A 406 -0.64 -8.38 18.10
C ASP A 406 0.09 -7.32 18.95
N GLY A 407 -0.45 -6.10 19.06
CA GLY A 407 0.25 -4.95 19.67
C GLY A 407 -0.32 -4.39 20.98
N GLU A 408 -1.54 -4.72 21.37
CA GLU A 408 -2.08 -4.31 22.67
C GLU A 408 -1.68 -5.35 23.69
N GLY A 409 -0.46 -5.20 24.24
CA GLY A 409 0.17 -6.11 25.17
C GLY A 409 -0.83 -6.78 26.10
N TRP A 410 -1.15 -8.03 25.78
CA TRP A 410 -1.82 -8.96 26.67
C TRP A 410 -0.85 -9.12 27.84
N LYS A 411 -0.96 -8.25 28.83
CA LYS A 411 -0.27 -8.42 30.10
C LYS A 411 -0.76 -9.74 30.63
N GLN A 412 0.14 -10.71 30.53
CA GLN A 412 0.05 -12.03 31.08
C GLN A 412 -0.01 -11.87 32.59
N ASP A 413 -1.20 -11.54 33.11
CA ASP A 413 -1.42 -11.54 34.55
C ASP A 413 -1.30 -12.99 35.02
N ASP A 414 -0.43 -13.17 36.02
CA ASP A 414 0.39 -14.34 36.33
C ASP A 414 -0.37 -15.54 36.96
N VAL A 415 -1.63 -15.80 36.57
CA VAL A 415 -2.46 -16.85 37.20
C VAL A 415 -3.11 -17.76 36.16
N GLY A 416 -2.38 -18.82 35.81
CA GLY A 416 -2.92 -19.98 35.08
C GLY A 416 -2.83 -19.83 33.58
N ILE A 417 -2.32 -20.87 32.93
CA ILE A 417 -2.19 -21.01 31.47
C ILE A 417 -3.60 -21.10 30.86
N ASP A 418 -4.31 -19.98 30.78
CA ASP A 418 -5.46 -19.84 29.88
C ASP A 418 -4.88 -19.48 28.51
N VAL A 419 -4.58 -20.54 27.76
CA VAL A 419 -4.02 -20.54 26.42
C VAL A 419 -4.72 -19.50 25.55
N ALA A 420 -4.03 -18.39 25.24
CA ALA A 420 -4.37 -17.29 24.33
C ALA A 420 -5.87 -16.91 24.32
N GLY A 421 -6.24 -15.71 24.79
CA GLY A 421 -7.62 -15.20 24.90
C GLY A 421 -8.45 -15.12 23.60
N ILE A 422 -8.58 -16.23 22.89
CA ILE A 422 -9.38 -16.44 21.70
C ILE A 422 -10.83 -16.37 22.12
N ARG A 423 -11.50 -15.34 21.62
CA ARG A 423 -12.93 -15.18 21.82
C ARG A 423 -13.68 -15.97 20.75
N SER A 424 -14.19 -17.14 21.13
CA SER A 424 -15.21 -17.82 20.36
C SER A 424 -16.58 -17.21 20.64
N THR A 425 -17.37 -16.92 19.60
CA THR A 425 -18.71 -16.34 19.72
C THR A 425 -19.72 -17.20 18.99
N ALA A 426 -20.84 -17.51 19.66
CA ALA A 426 -22.00 -18.09 19.02
C ALA A 426 -22.72 -17.01 18.20
N VAL A 427 -22.85 -17.21 16.89
CA VAL A 427 -23.41 -16.21 15.99
C VAL A 427 -24.77 -16.57 15.41
N PHE A 428 -25.13 -17.85 15.46
CA PHE A 428 -26.41 -18.33 14.98
C PHE A 428 -26.81 -19.61 15.74
N THR A 429 -28.04 -19.69 16.23
CA THR A 429 -28.55 -20.86 16.97
C THR A 429 -29.48 -21.68 16.08
N ASN A 430 -29.33 -23.00 16.12
CA ASN A 430 -30.19 -23.94 15.42
C ASN A 430 -31.31 -24.43 16.32
N GLU A 431 -32.50 -23.87 16.15
CA GLU A 431 -33.69 -24.28 16.89
C GLU A 431 -34.09 -25.75 16.66
N LEU A 432 -33.70 -26.32 15.51
CA LEU A 432 -34.07 -27.68 15.11
C LEU A 432 -32.95 -28.70 15.33
N ASN A 433 -31.76 -28.25 15.76
CA ASN A 433 -30.55 -29.08 15.95
C ASN A 433 -30.20 -29.99 14.76
N ASN A 434 -30.61 -29.65 13.54
CA ASN A 434 -30.56 -30.50 12.37
C ASN A 434 -29.44 -30.16 11.37
N TRP A 435 -28.43 -29.34 11.68
CA TRP A 435 -27.39 -29.05 10.70
C TRP A 435 -26.48 -30.25 10.44
N THR A 436 -26.11 -30.46 9.19
CA THR A 436 -25.35 -31.64 8.75
C THR A 436 -24.16 -31.35 7.88
N ALA A 437 -24.18 -30.23 7.17
CA ALA A 437 -23.02 -29.76 6.45
C ALA A 437 -22.82 -28.26 6.70
N LEU A 438 -21.55 -27.87 6.71
CA LEU A 438 -21.06 -26.52 6.91
C LEU A 438 -19.90 -26.31 5.94
N ASP A 439 -19.88 -25.14 5.31
CA ASP A 439 -18.67 -24.62 4.68
C ASP A 439 -18.51 -23.11 4.91
N TYR A 440 -17.28 -22.61 4.77
CA TYR A 440 -16.92 -21.23 5.06
C TYR A 440 -15.93 -20.68 4.04
N ASP A 441 -16.30 -19.56 3.42
CA ASP A 441 -15.44 -18.76 2.56
C ASP A 441 -14.99 -17.50 3.32
N GLU A 442 -13.73 -17.54 3.79
CA GLU A 442 -13.11 -16.44 4.55
C GLU A 442 -12.90 -15.18 3.71
N GLU A 443 -12.53 -15.28 2.42
CA GLU A 443 -12.29 -14.12 1.55
C GLU A 443 -13.55 -13.24 1.44
N VAL A 444 -14.70 -13.88 1.56
CA VAL A 444 -16.02 -13.33 1.31
C VAL A 444 -16.78 -13.15 2.63
N GLY A 445 -16.34 -13.78 3.72
CA GLY A 445 -17.04 -13.78 5.01
C GLY A 445 -18.43 -14.40 4.91
N ARG A 446 -18.57 -15.48 4.13
CA ARG A 446 -19.84 -16.20 3.94
C ARG A 446 -19.74 -17.60 4.50
N ILE A 447 -20.78 -18.02 5.20
CA ILE A 447 -20.93 -19.34 5.79
C ILE A 447 -22.20 -19.94 5.21
N VAL A 448 -22.16 -21.21 4.84
CA VAL A 448 -23.32 -21.95 4.36
C VAL A 448 -23.61 -23.12 5.29
N LEU A 449 -24.87 -23.25 5.69
CA LEU A 449 -25.37 -24.29 6.59
C LEU A 449 -26.48 -25.08 5.91
N CYS A 450 -26.41 -26.40 6.03
CA CYS A 450 -27.38 -27.31 5.42
C CYS A 450 -28.06 -28.21 6.45
N PRO A 451 -29.40 -28.13 6.60
CA PRO A 451 -30.15 -28.99 7.52
C PRO A 451 -30.41 -30.40 6.97
N THR A 452 -30.47 -31.39 7.87
CA THR A 452 -31.12 -32.68 7.65
C THR A 452 -32.64 -32.51 7.68
N HIS A 453 -33.28 -33.21 6.74
CA HIS A 453 -34.72 -33.40 6.55
C HIS A 453 -35.69 -32.78 7.59
N PRO A 454 -36.77 -32.10 7.16
CA PRO A 454 -37.79 -31.59 8.09
C PRO A 454 -38.56 -32.72 8.78
N HIS A 455 -38.75 -32.59 10.09
CA HIS A 455 -39.89 -33.21 10.78
C HIS A 455 -41.20 -32.63 10.21
N HIS A 456 -42.17 -33.50 9.98
CA HIS A 456 -43.20 -33.38 8.94
C HIS A 456 -44.30 -32.30 9.12
N GLN A 457 -44.28 -31.37 10.08
CA GLN A 457 -45.50 -30.61 10.42
C GLN A 457 -45.41 -29.09 10.63
N LEU A 458 -44.25 -28.44 10.55
CA LEU A 458 -44.19 -26.96 10.62
C LEU A 458 -43.94 -26.37 9.22
N SER A 459 -45.01 -25.92 8.58
CA SER A 459 -45.04 -25.34 7.23
C SER A 459 -44.26 -24.03 7.17
N GLY A 460 -43.16 -23.99 6.40
CA GLY A 460 -42.61 -22.73 5.88
C GLY A 460 -41.08 -22.58 5.83
N ASN A 461 -40.30 -23.35 6.60
CA ASN A 461 -38.85 -23.12 6.73
C ASN A 461 -38.01 -24.31 6.23
N ARG A 462 -37.86 -24.47 4.91
CA ARG A 462 -37.04 -25.51 4.26
C ARG A 462 -35.89 -24.91 3.48
N ARG A 463 -34.85 -24.44 4.17
CA ARG A 463 -33.91 -23.51 3.55
C ARG A 463 -32.45 -23.83 3.89
N ILE A 464 -31.59 -23.88 2.88
CA ILE A 464 -30.13 -23.74 3.09
C ILE A 464 -29.92 -22.33 3.62
N ILE A 465 -29.15 -22.22 4.68
CA ILE A 465 -28.96 -20.96 5.40
C ILE A 465 -27.59 -20.43 5.00
N LEU A 466 -27.59 -19.36 4.21
CA LEU A 466 -26.38 -18.61 3.89
C LEU A 466 -26.28 -17.43 4.86
N VAL A 467 -25.29 -17.49 5.74
CA VAL A 467 -24.98 -16.49 6.75
C VAL A 467 -23.85 -15.63 6.19
N ALA A 468 -24.15 -14.39 5.84
CA ALA A 468 -23.19 -13.48 5.22
C ALA A 468 -22.85 -12.31 6.15
N TYR A 469 -21.55 -12.12 6.39
CA TYR A 469 -20.99 -10.93 7.04
C TYR A 469 -20.58 -9.92 5.97
N SER A 470 -21.49 -9.61 5.06
CA SER A 470 -21.31 -8.61 4.00
C SER A 470 -22.18 -7.39 4.26
N GLN A 471 -21.68 -6.19 4.00
CA GLN A 471 -22.51 -4.98 4.00
C GLN A 471 -23.61 -5.08 2.93
N ARG A 472 -24.81 -4.60 3.28
CA ARG A 472 -25.83 -4.15 2.34
C ARG A 472 -25.48 -2.70 1.97
N THR A 473 -25.46 -2.42 0.66
CA THR A 473 -25.69 -1.09 0.08
C THR A 473 -24.49 -0.13 -0.03
N LEU A 474 -23.64 -0.33 -1.05
CA LEU A 474 -22.71 0.70 -1.54
C LEU A 474 -22.95 1.10 -3.01
N ILE A 475 -23.78 0.37 -3.76
CA ILE A 475 -23.97 0.61 -5.21
C ILE A 475 -24.97 1.75 -5.53
N PHE A 476 -25.81 2.19 -4.58
CA PHE A 476 -26.81 3.26 -4.83
C PHE A 476 -26.61 4.56 -4.05
N TYR A 477 -25.55 4.71 -3.25
CA TYR A 477 -25.40 5.83 -2.31
C TYR A 477 -23.99 6.44 -2.27
N PHE A 478 -23.41 6.74 -3.43
CA PHE A 478 -22.15 7.52 -3.50
C PHE A 478 -22.27 8.92 -2.86
N GLY A 479 -23.50 9.43 -2.69
CA GLY A 479 -23.78 10.70 -2.03
C GLY A 479 -24.03 10.64 -0.52
N ALA A 480 -23.90 9.50 0.16
CA ALA A 480 -24.12 9.43 1.62
C ALA A 480 -22.92 8.81 2.38
N VAL A 481 -22.12 7.98 1.74
CA VAL A 481 -21.03 7.24 2.42
C VAL A 481 -19.78 8.11 2.69
N MET A 482 -19.55 9.18 1.93
CA MET A 482 -18.51 10.18 2.27
C MET A 482 -18.79 10.90 3.62
N ILE A 483 -19.99 10.78 4.20
CA ILE A 483 -20.31 11.30 5.54
C ILE A 483 -19.91 10.31 6.65
N GLN A 484 -19.68 9.03 6.34
CA GLN A 484 -19.37 7.98 7.33
C GLN A 484 -17.90 7.50 7.31
N LEU A 485 -17.03 8.11 6.48
CA LEU A 485 -15.60 7.88 6.63
C LEU A 485 -15.16 8.39 8.02
N PRO A 486 -14.36 7.61 8.78
CA PRO A 486 -13.74 8.11 9.99
C PRO A 486 -13.02 9.42 9.70
N VAL A 487 -13.14 10.40 10.61
CA VAL A 487 -12.53 11.73 10.44
C VAL A 487 -11.02 11.59 10.19
N ASP A 488 -10.37 10.62 10.83
CA ASP A 488 -8.95 10.33 10.66
C ASP A 488 -8.59 9.96 9.19
N LEU A 489 -9.44 9.20 8.50
CA LEU A 489 -9.22 8.85 7.10
C LEU A 489 -9.47 10.06 6.18
N ILE A 490 -10.45 10.91 6.53
CA ILE A 490 -10.69 12.17 5.81
C ILE A 490 -9.50 13.10 5.97
N ASP A 491 -8.96 13.23 7.18
CA ASP A 491 -7.79 14.04 7.48
C ASP A 491 -6.56 13.54 6.71
N GLU A 492 -6.35 12.22 6.62
CA GLU A 492 -5.23 11.63 5.87
C GLU A 492 -5.37 11.83 4.35
N VAL A 493 -6.57 11.60 3.79
CA VAL A 493 -6.85 11.87 2.38
C VAL A 493 -6.60 13.34 2.06
N VAL A 494 -7.10 14.25 2.90
CA VAL A 494 -6.91 15.69 2.73
C VAL A 494 -5.45 16.09 2.89
N HIS A 495 -4.70 15.43 3.79
CA HIS A 495 -3.28 15.64 3.97
C HIS A 495 -2.50 15.27 2.69
N HIS A 496 -2.83 14.15 2.05
CA HIS A 496 -2.22 13.77 0.76
C HIS A 496 -2.58 14.70 -0.40
N LEU A 497 -3.69 15.43 -0.29
CA LEU A 497 -4.09 16.46 -1.26
C LEU A 497 -3.39 17.81 -1.03
N ARG A 498 -2.52 17.93 -0.01
CA ARG A 498 -1.79 19.17 0.29
C ARG A 498 -0.97 19.62 -0.93
N GLY A 499 -1.32 20.79 -1.46
CA GLY A 499 -0.69 21.39 -2.64
C GLY A 499 -1.54 21.30 -3.93
N ASP A 500 -2.56 20.44 -3.99
CA ASP A 500 -3.58 20.47 -5.03
C ASP A 500 -4.74 21.39 -4.61
N VAL A 501 -4.51 22.69 -4.78
CA VAL A 501 -5.44 23.76 -4.38
C VAL A 501 -6.82 23.56 -5.04
N GLU A 502 -6.86 23.08 -6.28
CA GLU A 502 -8.10 22.90 -7.01
C GLU A 502 -8.92 21.75 -6.41
N THR A 503 -8.29 20.60 -6.17
CA THR A 503 -8.96 19.44 -5.55
C THR A 503 -9.37 19.74 -4.11
N LEU A 504 -8.52 20.41 -3.31
CA LEU A 504 -8.87 20.82 -1.94
C LEU A 504 -10.04 21.81 -1.90
N SER A 505 -10.10 22.75 -2.86
CA SER A 505 -11.23 23.68 -2.99
C SER A 505 -12.53 22.92 -3.31
N GLN A 506 -12.46 21.85 -4.10
CA GLN A 506 -13.61 20.98 -4.38
C GLN A 506 -14.00 20.17 -3.15
N CYS A 507 -13.04 19.62 -2.40
CA CYS A 507 -13.29 18.91 -1.14
C CYS A 507 -14.01 19.79 -0.11
N CYS A 508 -13.69 21.09 -0.04
CA CYS A 508 -14.41 22.05 0.79
C CYS A 508 -15.92 22.15 0.47
N GLN A 509 -16.33 21.77 -0.75
CA GLN A 509 -17.72 21.84 -1.19
C GLN A 509 -18.48 20.51 -0.99
N VAL A 510 -17.79 19.43 -0.60
CA VAL A 510 -18.39 18.08 -0.53
C VAL A 510 -19.28 17.91 0.70
N SER A 511 -18.77 18.19 1.90
CA SER A 511 -19.52 18.04 3.16
C SER A 511 -18.86 18.83 4.29
N HIS A 512 -19.56 19.01 5.42
CA HIS A 512 -18.99 19.66 6.60
C HIS A 512 -17.81 18.87 7.20
N ALA A 513 -17.79 17.53 7.04
CA ALA A 513 -16.69 16.68 7.50
C ALA A 513 -15.40 16.93 6.71
N PHE A 514 -15.50 17.15 5.39
CA PHE A 514 -14.35 17.55 4.57
C PHE A 514 -14.03 19.04 4.66
N LEU A 515 -14.99 19.89 5.03
CA LEU A 515 -14.83 21.35 5.03
C LEU A 515 -13.69 21.82 5.92
N ILE A 516 -13.67 21.39 7.19
CA ILE A 516 -12.67 21.88 8.15
C ILE A 516 -11.26 21.37 7.81
N PRO A 517 -11.05 20.06 7.59
CA PRO A 517 -9.73 19.54 7.20
C PRO A 517 -9.25 20.15 5.89
N SER A 518 -10.11 20.20 4.87
CA SER A 518 -9.73 20.71 3.54
C SER A 518 -9.38 22.18 3.60
N ARG A 519 -10.10 22.99 4.39
CA ARG A 519 -9.72 24.40 4.61
C ARG A 519 -8.38 24.51 5.32
N LYS A 520 -8.16 23.75 6.40
CA LYS A 520 -6.86 23.76 7.09
C LYS A 520 -5.72 23.44 6.13
N ALA A 521 -5.87 22.40 5.30
CA ALA A 521 -4.89 22.01 4.29
C ALA A 521 -4.72 23.07 3.18
N LEU A 522 -5.82 23.69 2.73
CA LEU A 522 -5.80 24.76 1.72
C LEU A 522 -5.02 25.99 2.20
N PHE A 523 -5.14 26.34 3.48
CA PHE A 523 -4.45 27.48 4.07
C PHE A 523 -3.04 27.16 4.57
N THR A 524 -2.59 25.91 4.49
CA THR A 524 -1.23 25.55 4.93
C THR A 524 -0.15 26.13 4.02
N ILE A 525 -0.44 26.29 2.72
CA ILE A 525 0.45 26.88 1.73
C ILE A 525 -0.31 27.98 1.00
N ILE A 526 0.05 29.24 1.24
CA ILE A 526 -0.54 30.39 0.55
C ILE A 526 0.47 30.94 -0.45
N ARG A 527 0.06 31.02 -1.72
CA ARG A 527 0.85 31.65 -2.78
C ARG A 527 0.11 32.81 -3.42
N PHE A 528 0.64 34.00 -3.24
CA PHE A 528 0.28 35.19 -3.98
C PHE A 528 1.20 35.30 -5.19
N ASP A 529 0.98 34.47 -6.20
CA ASP A 529 1.74 34.51 -7.45
C ASP A 529 1.14 35.53 -8.40
N ARG A 530 1.91 36.55 -8.80
CA ARG A 530 1.54 37.41 -9.94
C ARG A 530 1.21 36.47 -11.09
N ALA A 531 -0.08 36.38 -11.45
CA ALA A 531 -0.58 35.42 -12.43
C ALA A 531 0.40 35.39 -13.58
N VAL A 532 1.02 34.23 -13.76
CA VAL A 532 2.12 34.01 -14.69
C VAL A 532 1.55 34.29 -16.09
N TYR A 533 1.68 35.53 -16.54
CA TYR A 533 1.69 35.85 -17.96
C TYR A 533 3.07 35.51 -18.50
N SER A 534 3.43 34.22 -18.42
CA SER A 534 4.46 33.64 -19.25
C SER A 534 3.85 33.34 -20.61
N SER A 535 3.55 34.38 -21.38
CA SER A 535 3.73 34.23 -22.82
C SER A 535 5.08 34.83 -23.10
N GLY A 536 6.05 33.97 -23.43
CA GLY A 536 7.36 34.33 -23.96
C GLY A 536 7.30 35.02 -25.33
N LEU A 537 6.32 35.89 -25.55
CA LEU A 537 6.37 36.89 -26.58
C LEU A 537 7.29 37.98 -26.03
N THR A 538 8.50 37.98 -26.57
CA THR A 538 9.40 39.13 -26.65
C THR A 538 8.62 40.44 -26.53
N THR A 539 9.19 41.37 -25.78
CA THR A 539 8.80 42.78 -25.62
C THR A 539 8.64 43.50 -26.97
N SER A 540 7.71 43.05 -27.80
CA SER A 540 7.19 43.81 -28.91
C SER A 540 6.40 44.95 -28.26
N PRO A 541 6.76 46.21 -28.52
CA PRO A 541 6.06 47.38 -28.01
C PRO A 541 4.56 47.42 -28.39
N ASP A 542 4.11 46.52 -29.27
CA ASP A 542 2.81 46.60 -29.96
C ASP A 542 1.68 45.76 -29.34
N TYR A 543 1.91 45.01 -28.27
CA TYR A 543 0.81 44.33 -27.54
C TYR A 543 0.40 45.13 -26.29
N PRO A 544 -0.75 45.84 -26.30
CA PRO A 544 -1.23 46.53 -25.11
C PRO A 544 -1.50 45.52 -23.99
N TYR A 545 -0.84 45.73 -22.85
CA TYR A 545 -1.02 44.95 -21.64
C TYR A 545 -2.49 45.01 -21.20
N ASP A 546 -3.16 43.87 -21.08
CA ASP A 546 -4.57 43.81 -20.64
C ASP A 546 -4.68 44.10 -19.14
N ASP A 547 -4.70 45.40 -18.80
CA ASP A 547 -4.79 45.94 -17.44
C ASP A 547 -6.06 45.46 -16.70
N SER A 548 -7.08 44.99 -17.43
CA SER A 548 -8.34 44.51 -16.84
C SER A 548 -8.16 43.23 -16.02
N LYS A 549 -7.39 42.25 -16.52
CA LYS A 549 -7.14 40.98 -15.83
C LYS A 549 -6.23 41.14 -14.62
N LEU A 550 -5.30 42.09 -14.67
CA LEU A 550 -4.46 42.46 -13.53
C LEU A 550 -5.32 43.06 -12.40
N ARG A 551 -6.21 44.01 -12.74
CA ARG A 551 -7.15 44.61 -11.77
C ARG A 551 -8.11 43.59 -11.18
N GLU A 552 -8.59 42.63 -11.97
CA GLU A 552 -9.43 41.55 -11.46
C GLU A 552 -8.68 40.64 -10.48
N THR A 553 -7.45 40.25 -10.82
CA THR A 553 -6.59 39.45 -9.94
C THR A 553 -6.31 40.18 -8.62
N GLN A 554 -5.98 41.47 -8.69
CA GLN A 554 -5.81 42.33 -7.51
C GLN A 554 -7.09 42.40 -6.67
N LYS A 555 -8.26 42.53 -7.29
CA LYS A 555 -9.55 42.55 -6.58
C LYS A 555 -9.79 41.23 -5.83
N ARG A 556 -9.49 40.08 -6.44
CA ARG A 556 -9.60 38.76 -5.78
C ARG A 556 -8.65 38.65 -4.60
N TRP A 557 -7.42 39.13 -4.74
CA TRP A 557 -6.45 39.15 -3.65
C TRP A 557 -6.85 40.06 -2.50
N LYS A 558 -7.43 41.23 -2.76
CA LYS A 558 -7.96 42.11 -1.71
C LYS A 558 -9.04 41.42 -0.90
N LEU A 559 -9.97 40.71 -1.56
CA LEU A 559 -11.03 39.96 -0.89
C LEU A 559 -10.45 38.82 -0.04
N PHE A 560 -9.50 38.07 -0.60
CA PHE A 560 -8.81 37.00 0.13
C PHE A 560 -8.02 37.52 1.33
N TYR A 561 -7.36 38.66 1.17
CA TYR A 561 -6.63 39.35 2.22
C TYR A 561 -7.55 39.80 3.37
N ALA A 562 -8.65 40.49 3.03
CA ALA A 562 -9.67 40.89 3.99
C ALA A 562 -10.26 39.67 4.73
N PHE A 563 -10.45 38.56 4.01
CA PHE A 563 -10.89 37.30 4.60
C PHE A 563 -9.89 36.75 5.63
N LEU A 564 -8.59 36.70 5.31
CA LEU A 564 -7.56 36.22 6.25
C LEU A 564 -7.51 37.08 7.52
N ILE A 565 -7.57 38.40 7.39
CA ILE A 565 -7.60 39.32 8.54
C ILE A 565 -8.85 39.09 9.40
N ALA A 566 -10.00 38.91 8.77
CA ALA A 566 -11.26 38.67 9.48
C ALA A 566 -11.31 37.28 10.16
N ASN A 567 -10.43 36.35 9.78
CA ASN A 567 -10.45 34.95 10.24
C ASN A 567 -9.06 34.50 10.73
N PRO A 568 -8.59 34.99 11.89
CA PRO A 568 -7.23 34.73 12.40
C PRO A 568 -6.94 33.24 12.64
N GLN A 569 -7.95 32.41 12.83
CA GLN A 569 -7.80 30.95 12.98
C GLN A 569 -7.18 30.25 11.76
N TYR A 570 -7.25 30.85 10.57
CA TYR A 570 -6.57 30.30 9.38
C TYR A 570 -5.12 30.80 9.27
N ILE A 571 -4.80 31.96 9.86
CA ILE A 571 -3.44 32.49 9.87
C ILE A 571 -2.51 31.58 10.69
N SER A 572 -3.02 31.01 11.78
CA SER A 572 -2.29 30.01 12.55
C SER A 572 -2.09 28.69 11.80
N CYS A 573 -2.81 28.42 10.70
CA CYS A 573 -2.57 27.22 9.87
C CYS A 573 -1.50 27.42 8.80
N ILE A 574 -1.06 28.67 8.53
CA ILE A 574 -0.11 28.96 7.45
C ILE A 574 1.28 28.46 7.85
N GLU A 575 1.78 27.46 7.12
CA GLU A 575 3.15 26.98 7.26
C GLU A 575 4.07 27.56 6.19
N GLU A 576 3.54 27.82 4.99
CA GLU A 576 4.27 28.43 3.89
C GLU A 576 3.52 29.63 3.32
N LEU A 577 4.22 30.75 3.21
CA LEU A 577 3.71 31.97 2.63
C LEU A 577 4.61 32.46 1.51
N TRP A 578 4.06 32.58 0.31
CA TRP A 578 4.75 33.08 -0.87
C TRP A 578 4.07 34.37 -1.33
N LEU A 579 4.83 35.45 -1.37
CA LEU A 579 4.35 36.80 -1.62
C LEU A 579 5.08 37.37 -2.83
N ASN A 580 4.53 37.14 -4.02
CA ASN A 580 5.13 37.58 -5.26
C ASN A 580 4.37 38.78 -5.84
N GLY A 581 5.06 39.90 -6.07
CA GLY A 581 4.45 41.10 -6.66
C GLY A 581 3.66 41.95 -5.67
N LEU A 582 4.23 42.24 -4.49
CA LEU A 582 3.63 43.00 -3.38
C LEU A 582 3.32 44.48 -3.66
N THR A 583 3.55 45.00 -4.87
CA THR A 583 3.44 46.44 -5.18
C THR A 583 2.06 47.01 -4.86
N TRP A 584 0.99 46.27 -5.12
CA TRP A 584 -0.38 46.70 -4.83
C TRP A 584 -0.67 46.72 -3.33
N ALA A 585 -0.24 45.70 -2.59
CA ALA A 585 -0.51 45.56 -1.16
C ALA A 585 0.24 46.62 -0.34
N ILE A 586 1.44 47.00 -0.81
CA ILE A 586 2.22 48.12 -0.25
C ILE A 586 1.54 49.46 -0.53
N LYS A 587 1.11 49.70 -1.79
CA LYS A 587 0.46 50.96 -2.18
C LYS A 587 -0.84 51.23 -1.41
N GLU A 588 -1.58 50.18 -1.09
CA GLU A 588 -2.88 50.30 -0.42
C GLU A 588 -2.79 50.20 1.11
N ASN A 589 -1.59 50.08 1.66
CA ASN A 589 -1.33 49.96 3.10
C ASN A 589 -2.15 48.85 3.79
N THR A 590 -2.53 47.82 3.05
CA THR A 590 -3.32 46.70 3.60
C THR A 590 -2.39 45.74 4.32
N PHE A 591 -1.19 45.49 3.76
CA PHE A 591 -0.19 44.50 4.15
C PHE A 591 0.27 44.48 5.63
N PRO A 592 0.42 45.62 6.34
CA PRO A 592 0.84 45.63 7.75
C PRO A 592 0.02 44.72 8.67
N ALA A 593 -1.30 44.72 8.51
CA ALA A 593 -2.19 43.97 9.39
C ALA A 593 -2.00 42.45 9.31
N LEU A 594 -1.73 41.90 8.12
CA LEU A 594 -1.41 40.49 7.95
C LEU A 594 -0.04 40.15 8.53
N LEU A 595 0.96 41.02 8.37
CA LEU A 595 2.29 40.78 8.91
C LEU A 595 2.27 40.68 10.44
N VAL A 596 1.55 41.58 11.11
CA VAL A 596 1.38 41.55 12.57
C VAL A 596 0.70 40.24 13.01
N ARG A 597 -0.30 39.75 12.26
CA ARG A 597 -0.96 38.48 12.58
C ARG A 597 -0.09 37.25 12.28
N LEU A 598 0.72 37.31 11.25
CA LEU A 598 1.68 36.25 10.92
C LEU A 598 2.79 36.18 11.96
N GLU A 599 3.17 37.30 12.58
CA GLU A 599 4.14 37.34 13.68
C GLU A 599 3.64 36.53 14.89
N GLU A 600 2.33 36.56 15.15
CA GLU A 600 1.67 35.75 16.17
C GLU A 600 1.61 34.24 15.78
N SER A 601 1.85 33.89 14.52
CA SER A 601 1.76 32.51 14.03
C SER A 601 2.99 31.69 14.42
N LYS A 602 2.75 30.63 15.18
CA LYS A 602 3.78 29.65 15.55
C LYS A 602 4.09 28.62 14.48
N ASN A 603 3.32 28.61 13.38
CA ASN A 603 3.39 27.57 12.36
C ASN A 603 4.09 28.02 11.08
N LEU A 604 4.35 29.32 10.89
CA LEU A 604 5.01 29.82 9.68
C LEU A 604 6.48 29.36 9.62
N ARG A 605 6.77 28.39 8.76
CA ARG A 605 8.10 27.80 8.56
C ARG A 605 8.81 28.34 7.32
N VAL A 606 8.05 28.70 6.29
CA VAL A 606 8.59 29.17 5.01
C VAL A 606 8.00 30.53 4.66
N LEU A 607 8.85 31.52 4.45
CA LEU A 607 8.48 32.84 3.95
C LEU A 607 9.24 33.12 2.66
N SER A 608 8.50 33.34 1.57
CA SER A 608 9.05 33.74 0.28
C SER A 608 8.51 35.11 -0.12
N LEU A 609 9.41 36.03 -0.43
CA LEU A 609 9.11 37.40 -0.81
C LEU A 609 9.71 37.66 -2.20
N ALA A 610 8.89 37.95 -3.20
CA ALA A 610 9.36 38.45 -4.48
C ALA A 610 8.93 39.92 -4.69
N PHE A 611 9.93 40.79 -4.76
CA PHE A 611 9.76 42.21 -5.02
C PHE A 611 9.86 42.48 -6.53
N SER A 612 8.89 43.20 -7.08
CA SER A 612 8.90 43.75 -8.44
C SER A 612 8.80 45.26 -8.30
N VAL A 613 9.73 46.00 -8.89
CA VAL A 613 10.15 47.31 -8.37
C VAL A 613 9.70 48.46 -9.25
N GLY A 614 8.94 48.21 -10.31
CA GLY A 614 8.50 49.23 -11.26
C GLY A 614 7.80 50.49 -10.69
N THR A 615 7.55 50.58 -9.38
CA THR A 615 7.02 51.81 -8.72
C THR A 615 7.57 52.12 -7.32
N LEU A 616 8.61 51.46 -6.81
CA LEU A 616 9.13 51.71 -5.44
C LEU A 616 10.66 51.79 -5.44
N GLU A 617 11.24 52.87 -4.91
CA GLU A 617 12.68 53.12 -4.84
C GLU A 617 13.41 52.29 -3.74
N GLY A 618 13.19 50.97 -3.70
CA GLY A 618 13.95 50.05 -2.82
C GLY A 618 13.34 49.79 -1.43
N TRP A 619 13.97 48.89 -0.67
CA TRP A 619 13.51 48.43 0.66
C TRP A 619 13.52 49.56 1.71
N SER A 620 14.41 50.55 1.54
CA SER A 620 14.46 51.79 2.32
C SER A 620 13.21 52.67 2.15
N VAL A 621 12.41 52.41 1.12
CA VAL A 621 11.19 53.15 0.78
C VAL A 621 9.93 52.36 1.15
N LEU A 622 10.08 51.17 1.75
CA LEU A 622 8.95 50.51 2.41
C LEU A 622 8.49 51.39 3.58
N PRO A 623 7.18 51.70 3.68
CA PRO A 623 6.64 52.39 4.84
C PRO A 623 7.02 51.67 6.14
N MET A 624 7.30 52.41 7.22
CA MET A 624 7.65 51.81 8.52
C MET A 624 6.62 50.77 8.98
N ALA A 625 5.34 51.02 8.68
CA ALA A 625 4.24 50.10 8.94
C ALA A 625 4.40 48.70 8.30
N ILE A 626 5.25 48.56 7.28
CA ILE A 626 5.55 47.29 6.61
C ILE A 626 6.93 46.77 7.03
N SER A 627 7.95 47.64 7.06
CA SER A 627 9.32 47.22 7.35
C SER A 627 9.47 46.66 8.77
N GLU A 628 8.79 47.23 9.76
CA GLU A 628 8.88 46.79 11.15
C GLU A 628 8.22 45.42 11.37
N PRO A 629 6.95 45.17 10.99
CA PRO A 629 6.35 43.83 11.09
C PRO A 629 7.08 42.77 10.26
N LEU A 630 7.62 43.15 9.10
CA LEU A 630 8.40 42.22 8.27
C LEU A 630 9.73 41.85 8.96
N THR A 631 10.37 42.82 9.60
CA THR A 631 11.58 42.57 10.42
C THR A 631 11.25 41.71 11.64
N ALA A 632 10.08 41.91 12.25
CA ALA A 632 9.60 41.09 13.36
C ALA A 632 9.33 39.63 12.92
N LEU A 633 8.74 39.43 11.74
CA LEU A 633 8.58 38.11 11.13
C LEU A 633 9.90 37.41 10.87
N PHE A 634 10.93 38.13 10.42
CA PHE A 634 12.25 37.55 10.28
C PHE A 634 12.84 37.11 11.61
N ARG A 635 12.46 37.72 12.74
CA ARG A 635 12.87 37.29 14.09
C ARG A 635 12.11 36.08 14.61
N SER A 636 11.04 35.65 13.93
CA SER A 636 10.18 34.55 14.41
C SER A 636 10.99 33.27 14.60
N PRO A 637 11.00 32.67 15.81
CA PRO A 637 11.77 31.46 16.09
C PRO A 637 11.23 30.23 15.33
N TYR A 638 10.10 30.35 14.65
CA TYR A 638 9.50 29.26 13.86
C TYR A 638 9.91 29.29 12.39
N LEU A 639 10.55 30.37 11.93
CA LEU A 639 10.94 30.55 10.53
C LEU A 639 12.19 29.73 10.20
N HIS A 640 12.03 28.69 9.37
CA HIS A 640 13.11 27.78 8.97
C HIS A 640 13.67 28.10 7.58
N THR A 641 12.84 28.64 6.69
CA THR A 641 13.20 28.98 5.31
C THR A 641 12.80 30.41 4.99
N LEU A 642 13.75 31.19 4.50
CA LEU A 642 13.53 32.55 4.04
C LEU A 642 13.97 32.64 2.58
N ARG A 643 13.07 33.06 1.70
CA ARG A 643 13.36 33.29 0.29
C ARG A 643 13.10 34.74 -0.06
N ILE A 644 14.10 35.39 -0.65
CA ILE A 644 14.00 36.77 -1.12
C ILE A 644 14.38 36.79 -2.59
N HIS A 645 13.42 37.18 -3.43
CA HIS A 645 13.58 37.31 -4.86
C HIS A 645 13.42 38.78 -5.30
N ILE A 646 14.35 39.30 -6.08
CA ILE A 646 14.36 40.68 -6.58
C ILE A 646 14.26 40.63 -8.10
N THR A 647 13.07 40.87 -8.65
CA THR A 647 12.78 40.60 -10.08
C THR A 647 13.22 41.70 -11.05
N ASP A 648 13.67 42.86 -10.59
CA ASP A 648 13.89 44.04 -11.45
C ASP A 648 15.34 44.54 -11.41
N ARG A 649 15.77 45.27 -12.45
CA ARG A 649 17.13 45.82 -12.60
C ARG A 649 17.46 46.99 -11.67
N CYS A 650 16.53 47.34 -10.78
CA CYS A 650 16.69 48.46 -9.86
C CYS A 650 17.47 48.08 -8.60
N ALA A 651 18.17 49.09 -8.09
CA ALA A 651 19.01 49.12 -6.91
C ALA A 651 18.26 48.84 -5.58
N CYS A 652 17.71 47.64 -5.37
CA CYS A 652 17.01 47.29 -4.13
C CYS A 652 17.96 46.99 -2.97
N THR A 653 18.40 47.98 -2.20
CA THR A 653 19.17 47.75 -0.97
C THR A 653 18.29 47.09 0.10
N ILE A 654 18.51 45.81 0.41
CA ILE A 654 18.02 45.18 1.64
C ILE A 654 18.93 45.66 2.78
N PRO A 655 18.41 46.40 3.77
CA PRO A 655 19.22 46.93 4.85
C PRO A 655 19.86 45.78 5.65
N PRO A 656 21.16 45.85 6.02
CA PRO A 656 21.85 44.77 6.74
C PRO A 656 21.18 44.36 8.07
N ASN A 657 20.49 45.30 8.73
CA ASN A 657 19.72 45.07 9.95
C ASN A 657 18.55 44.09 9.75
N VAL A 658 18.06 43.92 8.52
CA VAL A 658 17.04 42.93 8.18
C VAL A 658 17.58 41.52 8.34
N PHE A 659 18.77 41.27 7.82
CA PHE A 659 19.43 39.98 7.96
C PHE A 659 19.96 39.76 9.39
N ALA A 660 20.41 40.82 10.07
CA ALA A 660 20.75 40.75 11.49
C ALA A 660 19.52 40.42 12.39
N ALA A 661 18.30 40.64 11.89
CA ALA A 661 17.06 40.28 12.57
C ALA A 661 16.62 38.83 12.34
N VAL A 662 17.21 38.09 11.39
CA VAL A 662 16.78 36.73 11.01
C VAL A 662 16.81 35.76 12.18
N ALA A 663 15.84 34.86 12.28
CA ALA A 663 15.67 33.93 13.38
C ALA A 663 16.90 33.03 13.57
N PRO A 664 17.28 32.71 14.81
CA PRO A 664 18.36 31.76 15.08
C PRO A 664 18.04 30.33 14.58
N THR A 665 16.78 30.04 14.28
CA THR A 665 16.29 28.76 13.76
C THR A 665 16.27 28.69 12.24
N LEU A 666 16.66 29.77 11.53
CA LEU A 666 16.72 29.75 10.08
C LEU A 666 17.76 28.72 9.60
N LYS A 667 17.30 27.74 8.85
CA LYS A 667 18.14 26.68 8.26
C LYS A 667 18.39 26.89 6.77
N ARG A 668 17.46 27.55 6.08
CA ARG A 668 17.50 27.69 4.62
C ARG A 668 17.35 29.16 4.21
N LEU A 669 18.28 29.64 3.40
CA LEU A 669 18.25 31.01 2.88
C LEU A 669 18.30 30.97 1.35
N TYR A 670 17.33 31.60 0.70
CA TYR A 670 17.37 31.92 -0.73
C TYR A 670 17.48 33.43 -0.92
N VAL A 671 18.46 33.87 -1.69
CA VAL A 671 18.58 35.25 -2.16
C VAL A 671 18.86 35.24 -3.65
N GLY A 672 17.92 35.73 -4.46
CA GLY A 672 18.08 35.78 -5.91
C GLY A 672 17.43 37.00 -6.57
N GLY A 673 17.84 37.31 -7.79
CA GLY A 673 17.31 38.39 -8.61
C GLY A 673 18.14 38.66 -9.87
N GLU A 674 17.51 39.22 -10.90
CA GLU A 674 18.14 39.42 -12.21
C GLU A 674 19.29 40.46 -12.18
N SER A 675 19.32 41.34 -11.17
CA SER A 675 20.29 42.42 -11.07
C SER A 675 20.31 43.02 -9.64
N ILE A 676 21.12 42.43 -8.75
CA ILE A 676 21.37 42.95 -7.39
C ILE A 676 22.54 43.96 -7.45
N TYR A 677 22.52 44.93 -8.37
CA TYR A 677 23.72 45.72 -8.70
C TYR A 677 24.20 46.70 -7.60
N SER A 678 23.46 46.92 -6.51
CA SER A 678 23.79 48.01 -5.56
C SER A 678 23.51 47.73 -4.08
N VAL A 679 23.23 46.50 -3.67
CA VAL A 679 22.65 46.23 -2.33
C VAL A 679 23.54 46.62 -1.16
N ILE A 680 24.85 46.67 -1.36
CA ILE A 680 25.82 47.17 -0.37
C ILE A 680 26.61 48.36 -0.95
N SER A 681 25.87 49.09 -1.80
CA SER A 681 25.98 50.47 -2.25
C SER A 681 26.63 51.50 -1.33
N GLY A 682 27.89 51.36 -0.95
CA GLY A 682 28.65 52.46 -0.36
C GLY A 682 28.78 53.71 -1.27
N SER A 683 28.23 53.72 -2.50
CA SER A 683 27.95 54.99 -3.20
C SER A 683 26.71 55.60 -2.55
N TRP A 684 26.94 56.18 -1.38
CA TRP A 684 26.00 56.99 -0.66
C TRP A 684 25.53 58.07 -1.62
N CYS A 685 24.22 58.18 -1.88
CA CYS A 685 23.68 59.45 -2.35
C CYS A 685 23.97 60.45 -1.23
N PRO A 686 24.91 61.41 -1.39
CA PRO A 686 25.35 62.27 -0.29
C PRO A 686 24.25 63.21 0.22
N HIS A 687 23.08 63.20 -0.43
CA HIS A 687 22.00 64.15 -0.21
C HIS A 687 20.81 63.58 0.58
N LEU A 688 20.79 62.30 0.97
CA LEU A 688 19.58 61.70 1.58
C LEU A 688 19.72 61.20 3.03
N TYR A 689 20.91 61.01 3.61
CA TYR A 689 21.07 60.57 5.01
C TYR A 689 22.37 61.09 5.66
N PRO A 690 22.41 61.27 7.01
CA PRO A 690 23.58 61.76 7.75
C PRO A 690 24.74 60.74 7.83
N VAL A 691 25.94 61.28 8.11
CA VAL A 691 27.28 60.86 7.68
C VAL A 691 27.88 59.60 8.32
N ASP A 692 27.15 58.83 9.12
CA ASP A 692 27.66 57.56 9.70
C ASP A 692 26.61 56.44 9.62
N PRO A 693 26.85 55.34 8.88
CA PRO A 693 25.95 54.22 8.86
C PRO A 693 25.95 53.59 10.26
N PRO A 694 24.78 53.27 10.83
CA PRO A 694 24.72 52.58 12.10
C PRO A 694 25.53 51.29 11.99
N ARG A 695 26.55 51.13 12.85
CA ARG A 695 27.31 49.89 12.94
C ARG A 695 26.30 48.74 13.08
N PRO A 696 26.38 47.69 12.24
CA PRO A 696 25.46 46.57 12.35
C PRO A 696 25.51 46.04 13.78
N ILE A 697 24.35 45.87 14.39
CA ILE A 697 24.23 45.26 15.71
C ILE A 697 24.74 43.83 15.55
N LEU A 698 26.00 43.60 15.94
CA LEU A 698 26.62 42.29 15.92
C LEU A 698 25.85 41.38 16.87
N ARG A 699 25.33 40.27 16.34
CA ARG A 699 24.82 39.20 17.19
C ARG A 699 25.99 38.49 17.87
N GLU A 700 25.79 38.07 19.11
CA GLU A 700 26.76 37.23 19.82
C GLU A 700 26.98 35.88 19.13
N LYS A 701 25.98 35.37 18.38
CA LYS A 701 26.07 34.12 17.63
C LYS A 701 25.47 34.25 16.23
N PRO A 702 26.24 33.97 15.16
CA PRO A 702 25.73 33.90 13.80
C PRO A 702 24.76 32.73 13.60
N VAL A 703 23.81 32.87 12.67
CA VAL A 703 22.78 31.88 12.36
C VAL A 703 23.36 30.76 11.51
N LYS A 704 23.23 29.51 11.97
CA LYS A 704 23.79 28.33 11.29
C LYS A 704 22.89 27.88 10.15
N LEU A 705 23.34 28.11 8.91
CA LEU A 705 22.60 27.67 7.71
C LEU A 705 22.95 26.22 7.35
N GLU A 706 21.94 25.47 6.91
CA GLU A 706 22.07 24.13 6.33
C GLU A 706 21.92 24.16 4.79
N VAL A 707 21.11 25.08 4.25
CA VAL A 707 20.88 25.24 2.81
C VAL A 707 21.04 26.70 2.41
N LEU A 708 21.84 26.96 1.38
CA LEU A 708 22.08 28.28 0.81
C LEU A 708 21.78 28.27 -0.69
N GLU A 709 20.77 29.01 -1.12
CA GLU A 709 20.43 29.16 -2.54
C GLU A 709 20.66 30.63 -2.96
N ILE A 710 21.45 30.82 -3.99
CA ILE A 710 21.91 32.12 -4.45
C ILE A 710 21.59 32.27 -5.92
N GLY A 711 20.83 33.28 -6.30
CA GLY A 711 20.41 33.50 -7.68
C GLY A 711 20.72 34.90 -8.18
N CYS A 712 21.97 35.36 -8.11
CA CYS A 712 22.34 36.74 -8.38
C CYS A 712 23.38 36.86 -9.50
N ASN A 713 23.12 37.74 -10.47
CA ASN A 713 23.92 37.89 -11.69
C ASN A 713 25.16 38.82 -11.60
N ASP A 714 25.47 39.45 -10.46
CA ASP A 714 26.70 40.25 -10.28
C ASP A 714 26.63 40.95 -8.91
N THR A 715 27.41 40.56 -7.91
CA THR A 715 27.87 41.51 -6.87
C THR A 715 28.97 40.93 -5.97
N PRO A 716 30.23 41.38 -6.13
CA PRO A 716 31.32 41.14 -5.16
C PRO A 716 30.94 41.51 -3.73
N ARG A 717 29.99 42.44 -3.57
CA ARG A 717 29.51 42.85 -2.26
C ARG A 717 28.54 41.88 -1.60
N PHE A 718 27.75 41.11 -2.37
CA PHE A 718 26.92 40.07 -1.76
C PHE A 718 27.82 39.00 -1.12
N ARG A 719 28.96 38.72 -1.77
CA ARG A 719 30.06 37.97 -1.17
C ARG A 719 30.56 38.65 0.11
N ASP A 720 30.88 39.94 0.12
CA ASP A 720 31.32 40.63 1.36
C ASP A 720 30.27 40.58 2.49
N PHE A 721 28.99 40.56 2.15
CA PHE A 721 27.91 40.43 3.13
C PHE A 721 27.81 39.01 3.69
N LEU A 722 27.91 37.98 2.84
CA LEU A 722 27.87 36.59 3.28
C LEU A 722 29.15 36.16 4.01
N LEU A 723 30.30 36.66 3.57
CA LEU A 723 31.63 36.20 4.00
C LEU A 723 32.36 37.18 4.93
N GLY A 724 31.90 38.43 5.00
CA GLY A 724 32.56 39.46 5.80
C GLY A 724 32.44 39.20 7.30
N PRO A 725 33.27 39.89 8.12
CA PRO A 725 33.27 39.74 9.58
C PRO A 725 31.94 40.16 10.25
N TYR A 726 31.07 40.82 9.49
CA TYR A 726 29.74 41.26 9.93
C TYR A 726 28.60 40.38 9.37
N SER A 727 28.91 39.24 8.74
CA SER A 727 27.89 38.32 8.24
C SER A 727 27.02 37.82 9.40
N PRO A 728 25.68 37.91 9.31
CA PRO A 728 24.80 37.34 10.30
C PRO A 728 24.70 35.81 10.21
N PHE A 729 25.37 35.19 9.23
CA PHE A 729 25.27 33.77 8.92
C PHE A 729 26.59 33.04 9.17
N ASP A 730 26.47 31.87 9.78
CA ASP A 730 27.53 30.88 9.90
C ASP A 730 27.31 29.83 8.81
N LEU A 731 28.18 29.88 7.80
CA LEU A 731 28.11 28.98 6.65
C LEU A 731 28.87 27.65 6.90
N SER A 732 29.48 27.46 8.06
CA SER A 732 30.28 26.26 8.38
C SER A 732 29.47 24.95 8.43
N ASN A 733 28.14 25.03 8.46
CA ASN A 733 27.23 23.87 8.49
C ASN A 733 26.40 23.73 7.20
N VAL A 734 26.68 24.52 6.16
CA VAL A 734 25.92 24.46 4.92
C VAL A 734 26.22 23.15 4.21
N LYS A 735 25.17 22.35 4.03
CA LYS A 735 25.22 21.03 3.37
C LYS A 735 24.81 21.12 1.91
N VAL A 736 23.85 22.00 1.59
CA VAL A 736 23.35 22.16 0.22
C VAL A 736 23.58 23.58 -0.24
N VAL A 737 24.30 23.75 -1.35
CA VAL A 737 24.47 25.04 -2.02
C VAL A 737 23.85 24.97 -3.39
N THR A 738 22.96 25.92 -3.69
CA THR A 738 22.36 26.08 -5.01
C THR A 738 22.74 27.44 -5.58
N ILE A 739 23.29 27.48 -6.78
CA ILE A 739 23.77 28.71 -7.43
C ILE A 739 23.05 28.89 -8.75
N ARG A 740 22.48 30.07 -9.01
CA ARG A 740 21.83 30.42 -10.29
C ARG A 740 22.40 31.70 -10.87
N GLY A 741 22.83 31.65 -12.13
CA GLY A 741 23.22 32.82 -12.92
C GLY A 741 24.47 33.56 -12.41
N TRP A 742 25.25 32.94 -11.53
CA TRP A 742 26.38 33.60 -10.89
C TRP A 742 27.50 33.87 -11.88
N SER A 743 27.97 35.12 -11.92
CA SER A 743 28.92 35.64 -12.91
C SER A 743 30.29 36.00 -12.32
N ASP A 744 30.41 36.11 -10.99
CA ASP A 744 31.64 36.48 -10.26
C ASP A 744 32.44 35.24 -9.83
N PRO A 745 33.53 34.87 -10.52
CA PRO A 745 34.29 33.67 -10.22
C PRO A 745 34.85 33.65 -8.80
N ASP A 746 35.35 34.79 -8.35
CA ASP A 746 36.11 34.91 -7.11
C ASP A 746 35.15 34.81 -5.93
N GLY A 747 33.99 35.46 -6.01
CA GLY A 747 32.94 35.32 -5.02
C GLY A 747 32.45 33.87 -4.85
N LEU A 748 32.31 33.13 -5.96
CA LEU A 748 31.92 31.72 -5.89
C LEU A 748 33.02 30.85 -5.27
N SER A 749 34.29 31.08 -5.65
CA SER A 749 35.43 30.36 -5.07
C SER A 749 35.47 30.53 -3.55
N ASP A 750 35.22 31.74 -3.06
CA ASP A 750 35.29 32.03 -1.63
C ASP A 750 34.10 31.48 -0.85
N ILE A 751 32.90 31.46 -1.44
CA ILE A 751 31.75 30.74 -0.87
C ILE A 751 32.07 29.24 -0.78
N ILE A 752 32.60 28.66 -1.85
CA ILE A 752 32.97 27.24 -1.93
C ILE A 752 34.01 26.90 -0.85
N LYS A 753 35.09 27.67 -0.71
CA LYS A 753 36.13 27.45 0.31
C LYS A 753 35.56 27.46 1.72
N LEU A 754 34.57 28.31 1.99
CA LEU A 754 33.96 28.42 3.31
C LEU A 754 33.10 27.20 3.65
N VAL A 755 32.34 26.68 2.69
CA VAL A 755 31.45 25.51 2.88
C VAL A 755 32.13 24.17 2.56
N GLU A 756 33.37 24.20 2.09
CA GLU A 756 34.12 23.04 1.59
C GLU A 756 34.10 21.84 2.54
N ARG A 757 34.17 22.11 3.85
CA ARG A 757 34.22 21.08 4.89
C ARG A 757 32.85 20.48 5.23
N SER A 758 31.75 21.10 4.82
CA SER A 758 30.39 20.73 5.20
C SER A 758 29.48 20.39 4.01
N ILE A 759 29.83 20.83 2.80
CA ILE A 759 28.99 20.67 1.62
C ILE A 759 28.83 19.18 1.25
N GLU A 760 27.59 18.74 1.15
CA GLU A 760 27.17 17.40 0.74
C GLU A 760 26.55 17.45 -0.67
N SER A 761 25.84 18.53 -1.03
CA SER A 761 25.20 18.69 -2.33
C SER A 761 25.46 20.08 -2.93
N LEU A 762 25.85 20.13 -4.20
CA LEU A 762 26.04 21.36 -4.96
C LEU A 762 25.13 21.35 -6.20
N VAL A 763 24.25 22.33 -6.33
CA VAL A 763 23.38 22.52 -7.50
C VAL A 763 23.79 23.80 -8.23
N TRP A 764 24.17 23.73 -9.50
CA TRP A 764 24.67 24.88 -10.24
C TRP A 764 23.92 25.08 -11.56
N PHE A 765 23.18 26.18 -11.66
CA PHE A 765 22.41 26.58 -12.84
C PHE A 765 23.17 27.64 -13.66
N HIS A 766 23.29 27.39 -14.97
CA HIS A 766 23.86 28.29 -15.99
C HIS A 766 25.24 28.86 -15.60
N PRO A 767 26.29 28.02 -15.51
CA PRO A 767 27.64 28.44 -15.13
C PRO A 767 28.26 29.38 -16.20
N ARG A 768 28.07 30.70 -16.06
CA ARG A 768 28.61 31.69 -17.01
C ARG A 768 30.03 32.08 -16.64
N ALA A 769 31.00 31.71 -17.47
CA ALA A 769 32.36 32.26 -17.40
C ALA A 769 32.48 33.48 -18.34
N ARG A 770 32.39 34.71 -17.80
CA ARG A 770 32.86 35.90 -18.53
C ARG A 770 34.39 35.78 -18.63
N ASN A 771 34.90 35.43 -19.81
CA ASN A 771 36.33 35.52 -20.21
C ASN A 771 37.32 34.43 -19.74
N GLY A 772 36.87 33.22 -19.39
CA GLY A 772 37.76 32.06 -19.29
C GLY A 772 38.75 32.01 -18.12
N SER A 773 38.80 33.02 -17.25
CA SER A 773 39.66 33.08 -16.05
C SER A 773 39.16 32.25 -14.86
N PHE A 774 37.90 31.80 -14.88
CA PHE A 774 37.21 31.12 -13.77
C PHE A 774 37.92 29.83 -13.27
N VAL A 775 38.70 29.19 -14.11
CA VAL A 775 39.05 27.77 -13.98
C VAL A 775 40.32 27.52 -13.17
N GLU A 776 41.15 28.53 -12.97
CA GLU A 776 42.48 28.30 -12.39
C GLU A 776 42.49 28.35 -10.85
N SER A 777 41.46 28.94 -10.22
CA SER A 777 41.47 29.24 -8.78
C SER A 777 40.59 28.34 -7.89
N THR A 778 39.67 27.55 -8.45
CA THR A 778 38.70 26.77 -7.66
C THR A 778 38.90 25.27 -7.83
N GLN A 779 39.36 24.62 -6.76
CA GLN A 779 39.77 23.22 -6.76
C GLN A 779 38.69 22.35 -6.09
N LEU A 780 37.87 21.63 -6.88
CA LEU A 780 36.79 20.75 -6.38
C LEU A 780 37.25 19.68 -5.38
N TRP A 781 38.49 19.21 -5.50
CA TRP A 781 39.04 18.12 -4.67
C TRP A 781 39.16 18.45 -3.19
N SER A 782 39.06 19.72 -2.83
CA SER A 782 39.09 20.15 -1.45
C SER A 782 37.77 19.81 -0.72
N MET A 783 36.65 19.62 -1.46
CA MET A 783 35.33 19.26 -0.93
C MET A 783 35.18 17.78 -0.55
N LYS A 784 35.82 17.35 0.54
CA LYS A 784 35.86 15.92 0.98
C LYS A 784 34.50 15.28 1.29
N ARG A 785 33.42 16.06 1.43
CA ARG A 785 32.07 15.57 1.80
C ARG A 785 31.05 15.65 0.66
N LEU A 786 31.42 16.21 -0.49
CA LEU A 786 30.49 16.38 -1.60
C LEU A 786 30.07 15.00 -2.12
N CYS A 787 28.80 14.65 -1.94
CA CYS A 787 28.22 13.39 -2.39
C CYS A 787 27.32 13.54 -3.62
N SER A 788 26.75 14.73 -3.83
CA SER A 788 25.89 15.03 -4.96
C SER A 788 26.31 16.31 -5.69
N LEU A 789 26.44 16.24 -7.01
CA LEU A 789 26.66 17.41 -7.87
C LEU A 789 25.58 17.47 -8.95
N THR A 790 24.73 18.49 -8.90
CA THR A 790 23.71 18.73 -9.92
C THR A 790 24.10 19.94 -10.77
N LEU A 791 24.18 19.77 -12.08
CA LEU A 791 24.56 20.81 -13.03
C LEU A 791 23.40 21.02 -14.00
N ILE A 792 22.89 22.24 -14.08
CA ILE A 792 21.79 22.61 -14.96
C ILE A 792 22.35 23.58 -15.99
N MET A 793 22.51 23.09 -17.22
CA MET A 793 23.21 23.73 -18.32
C MET A 793 22.20 24.02 -19.44
N ALA A 794 22.18 25.24 -19.95
CA ALA A 794 21.32 25.59 -21.09
C ALA A 794 22.07 26.01 -22.36
N GLU A 795 23.40 26.01 -22.34
CA GLU A 795 24.19 26.49 -23.47
C GLU A 795 25.50 25.71 -23.55
N GLN A 796 26.05 25.55 -24.75
CA GLN A 796 27.31 24.82 -24.98
C GLN A 796 28.46 25.36 -24.13
N HIS A 797 28.56 26.67 -23.95
CA HIS A 797 29.63 27.28 -23.16
C HIS A 797 29.54 26.93 -21.66
N HIS A 798 28.35 26.54 -21.16
CA HIS A 798 28.17 26.03 -19.80
C HIS A 798 28.85 24.67 -19.64
N VAL A 799 28.72 23.80 -20.65
CA VAL A 799 29.39 22.51 -20.71
C VAL A 799 30.90 22.73 -20.62
N ASP A 800 31.46 23.58 -21.47
CA ASP A 800 32.89 23.91 -21.46
C ASP A 800 33.40 24.41 -20.10
N THR A 801 32.60 25.22 -19.42
CA THR A 801 32.90 25.74 -18.09
C THR A 801 32.93 24.61 -17.05
N VAL A 802 31.96 23.70 -17.10
CA VAL A 802 31.90 22.50 -16.26
C VAL A 802 33.08 21.56 -16.54
N PHE A 803 33.45 21.34 -17.81
CA PHE A 803 34.60 20.52 -18.16
C PHE A 803 35.90 21.05 -17.59
N LYS A 804 36.08 22.37 -17.71
CA LYS A 804 37.24 23.03 -17.15
C LYS A 804 37.23 22.96 -15.61
N PHE A 805 36.05 23.06 -15.00
CA PHE A 805 35.85 22.93 -13.55
C PHE A 805 36.16 21.50 -13.05
N LEU A 806 35.76 20.46 -13.79
CA LEU A 806 35.96 19.05 -13.42
C LEU A 806 37.32 18.48 -13.83
N GLY A 807 37.84 18.89 -15.00
CA GLY A 807 38.91 18.19 -15.73
C GLY A 807 40.35 18.46 -15.30
N ARG A 808 40.60 19.14 -14.17
CA ARG A 808 41.96 19.47 -13.71
C ARG A 808 42.39 18.82 -12.39
N GLY A 809 41.57 17.98 -11.76
CA GLY A 809 41.97 17.29 -10.53
C GLY A 809 41.16 16.03 -10.20
N ALA A 810 41.60 15.32 -9.15
CA ALA A 810 40.93 14.11 -8.68
C ALA A 810 39.54 14.45 -8.14
N ILE A 811 38.52 13.76 -8.64
CA ILE A 811 37.15 13.87 -8.13
C ILE A 811 37.13 13.39 -6.67
N PRO A 812 36.46 14.09 -5.74
CA PRO A 812 36.32 13.62 -4.37
C PRO A 812 35.81 12.17 -4.34
N ASP A 813 36.42 11.32 -3.51
CA ASP A 813 35.97 9.93 -3.35
C ASP A 813 34.55 9.83 -2.76
N SER A 814 34.11 10.89 -2.08
CA SER A 814 32.76 11.02 -1.55
C SER A 814 31.69 11.22 -2.62
N LEU A 815 32.05 11.65 -3.84
CA LEU A 815 31.07 12.00 -4.88
C LEU A 815 30.47 10.72 -5.47
N THR A 816 29.24 10.42 -5.06
CA THR A 816 28.52 9.21 -5.47
C THR A 816 27.53 9.48 -6.61
N CYS A 817 27.02 10.70 -6.73
CA CYS A 817 26.01 11.06 -7.72
C CYS A 817 26.34 12.36 -8.44
N ILE A 818 26.18 12.34 -9.77
CA ILE A 818 26.23 13.54 -10.60
C ILE A 818 24.99 13.57 -11.47
N THR A 819 24.24 14.65 -11.37
CA THR A 819 23.04 14.88 -12.18
C THR A 819 23.29 16.03 -13.15
N MET A 820 23.31 15.75 -14.44
CA MET A 820 23.45 16.78 -15.48
C MET A 820 22.13 16.96 -16.20
N TYR A 821 21.61 18.19 -16.15
CA TYR A 821 20.47 18.64 -16.92
C TYR A 821 20.94 19.53 -18.07
N ILE A 822 20.60 19.13 -19.30
CA ILE A 822 20.91 19.89 -20.51
C ILE A 822 19.58 20.38 -21.07
N ASP A 823 19.39 21.71 -21.11
CA ASP A 823 18.23 22.37 -21.71
C ASP A 823 18.50 22.59 -23.22
N ASP A 824 17.68 21.96 -24.06
CA ASP A 824 17.79 21.92 -25.53
C ASP A 824 17.14 23.15 -26.22
N ASP A 825 16.64 24.13 -25.45
CA ASP A 825 15.87 25.27 -25.97
C ASP A 825 16.70 26.31 -26.76
N VAL A 826 18.01 26.08 -26.94
CA VAL A 826 18.89 27.00 -27.68
C VAL A 826 19.27 26.38 -29.02
N GLY A 827 18.72 26.95 -30.10
CA GLY A 827 18.97 26.54 -31.49
C GLY A 827 20.44 26.54 -31.96
N THR A 828 21.40 26.80 -31.08
CA THR A 828 22.84 26.69 -31.28
C THR A 828 23.37 25.25 -31.23
N LEU A 829 22.61 24.30 -30.69
CA LEU A 829 22.98 22.87 -30.67
C LEU A 829 22.79 22.17 -32.03
N ARG A 830 22.15 22.81 -33.01
CA ARG A 830 21.82 22.20 -34.32
C ARG A 830 22.99 22.02 -35.29
N SER A 831 24.20 22.51 -34.98
CA SER A 831 25.35 22.28 -35.86
C SER A 831 26.05 20.96 -35.51
N ASP A 832 26.34 20.14 -36.52
CA ASP A 832 27.07 18.86 -36.35
C ASP A 832 28.40 19.02 -35.61
N SER A 833 29.06 20.18 -35.75
CA SER A 833 30.29 20.52 -35.02
C SER A 833 30.08 20.75 -33.52
N CYS A 834 28.91 21.28 -33.12
CA CYS A 834 28.56 21.51 -31.73
C CYS A 834 28.21 20.19 -31.04
N GLN A 835 27.39 19.37 -31.69
CA GLN A 835 27.01 18.05 -31.20
C GLN A 835 28.22 17.14 -30.99
N SER A 836 29.08 17.02 -32.00
CA SER A 836 30.31 16.20 -31.89
C SER A 836 31.27 16.67 -30.79
N SER A 837 31.34 17.99 -30.53
CA SER A 837 32.12 18.52 -29.41
C SER A 837 31.51 18.16 -28.05
N ILE A 838 30.18 18.13 -27.93
CA ILE A 838 29.48 17.73 -26.70
C ILE A 838 29.61 16.24 -26.48
N ASP A 839 29.47 15.43 -27.54
CA ASP A 839 29.59 13.98 -27.49
C ASP A 839 30.98 13.54 -27.03
N ARG A 840 32.03 14.12 -27.62
CA ARG A 840 33.42 13.85 -27.21
C ARG A 840 33.63 14.16 -25.72
N LYS A 841 33.12 15.32 -25.31
CA LYS A 841 33.20 15.80 -23.94
C LYS A 841 32.45 14.85 -22.98
N LEU A 842 31.20 14.49 -23.29
CA LEU A 842 30.45 13.51 -22.48
C LEU A 842 31.19 12.18 -22.34
N GLY A 843 31.82 11.70 -23.42
CA GLY A 843 32.71 10.55 -23.39
C GLY A 843 33.87 10.71 -22.40
N ASP A 844 34.52 11.88 -22.41
CA ASP A 844 35.60 12.21 -21.47
C ASP A 844 35.09 12.23 -20.01
N LEU A 845 33.87 12.75 -19.74
CA LEU A 845 33.29 12.70 -18.38
C LEU A 845 33.03 11.27 -17.93
N ILE A 846 32.42 10.46 -18.79
CA ILE A 846 32.13 9.05 -18.47
C ILE A 846 33.45 8.32 -18.16
N ALA A 847 34.50 8.57 -18.94
CA ALA A 847 35.83 8.02 -18.69
C ALA A 847 36.43 8.50 -17.37
N ILE A 848 36.27 9.78 -17.04
CA ILE A 848 36.77 10.40 -15.80
C ILE A 848 36.03 9.86 -14.56
N PHE A 849 34.72 9.58 -14.64
CA PHE A 849 33.92 9.13 -13.48
C PHE A 849 33.94 7.61 -13.24
N GLY A 850 34.36 6.80 -14.21
CA GLY A 850 34.46 5.34 -14.05
C GLY A 850 33.13 4.66 -13.70
N ARG A 851 33.17 3.57 -12.91
CA ARG A 851 32.00 2.75 -12.50
C ARG A 851 31.06 3.41 -11.46
N ARG A 852 31.19 4.71 -11.17
CA ARG A 852 30.34 5.43 -10.20
C ARG A 852 28.96 5.75 -10.80
N ASP A 853 27.95 5.99 -9.95
CA ASP A 853 26.56 6.23 -10.39
C ASP A 853 26.40 7.65 -10.96
N VAL A 854 26.66 7.80 -12.26
CA VAL A 854 26.43 9.04 -13.01
C VAL A 854 25.03 9.01 -13.60
N ARG A 855 24.19 10.00 -13.26
CA ARG A 855 22.85 10.15 -13.82
C ARG A 855 22.80 11.34 -14.77
N ILE A 856 22.70 11.09 -16.06
CA ILE A 856 22.57 12.17 -17.06
C ILE A 856 21.09 12.27 -17.45
N VAL A 857 20.45 13.41 -17.16
CA VAL A 857 19.04 13.64 -17.45
C VAL A 857 18.93 14.77 -18.48
N MET A 858 18.70 14.42 -19.75
CA MET A 858 18.44 15.45 -20.76
C MET A 858 17.01 15.96 -20.64
N LEU A 859 16.82 17.27 -20.51
CA LEU A 859 15.50 17.88 -20.42
C LEU A 859 15.08 18.30 -21.81
N ARG A 860 13.88 17.91 -22.20
CA ARG A 860 13.39 18.22 -23.54
C ARG A 860 11.99 18.77 -23.53
N ARG A 861 11.81 19.92 -24.19
CA ARG A 861 10.48 20.34 -24.65
C ARG A 861 10.11 19.49 -25.85
N VAL A 862 9.21 18.54 -25.62
CA VAL A 862 8.48 17.67 -26.58
C VAL A 862 8.60 18.14 -28.04
N THR A 863 9.70 17.79 -28.73
CA THR A 863 9.81 17.71 -30.19
C THR A 863 11.02 16.85 -30.61
N MET A 864 10.73 15.61 -31.03
CA MET A 864 11.49 14.67 -31.91
C MET A 864 13.02 14.58 -31.75
N LEU A 865 13.51 13.52 -31.11
CA LEU A 865 14.95 13.19 -31.05
C LEU A 865 15.19 12.43 -32.35
N ASP A 866 16.20 12.78 -33.14
CA ASP A 866 16.51 11.93 -34.28
C ASP A 866 16.97 10.55 -33.77
N GLU A 867 16.59 9.49 -34.48
CA GLU A 867 16.94 8.13 -34.06
C GLU A 867 18.45 7.93 -33.93
N ARG A 868 19.25 8.78 -34.57
CA ARG A 868 20.71 8.75 -34.56
C ARG A 868 21.30 9.13 -33.21
N SER A 869 20.76 10.17 -32.57
CA SER A 869 21.17 10.61 -31.23
C SER A 869 20.77 9.58 -30.17
N LEU A 870 19.59 8.96 -30.32
CA LEU A 870 19.15 7.88 -29.44
C LEU A 870 19.97 6.61 -29.61
N ALA A 871 20.32 6.24 -30.85
CA ALA A 871 21.17 5.10 -31.17
C ALA A 871 22.61 5.29 -30.67
N MET A 872 23.14 6.51 -30.75
CA MET A 872 24.45 6.84 -30.23
C MET A 872 24.46 6.80 -28.70
N MET A 873 23.46 7.37 -28.01
CA MET A 873 23.34 7.24 -26.56
C MET A 873 23.28 5.77 -26.15
N LYS A 874 22.46 4.96 -26.83
CA LYS A 874 22.39 3.49 -26.69
C LYS A 874 23.75 2.80 -26.86
N SER A 875 24.63 3.32 -27.71
CA SER A 875 25.98 2.77 -27.92
C SER A 875 26.95 2.98 -26.75
N TYR A 876 26.71 3.95 -25.87
CA TYR A 876 27.49 4.18 -24.65
C TYR A 876 27.00 3.36 -23.44
N PHE A 877 25.74 2.87 -23.44
CA PHE A 877 25.17 2.06 -22.34
C PHE A 877 25.95 0.80 -21.95
N PRO A 878 26.60 0.06 -22.88
CA PRO A 878 27.40 -1.10 -22.52
C PRO A 878 28.58 -0.76 -21.60
N GLN A 879 29.06 0.49 -21.65
CA GLN A 879 30.23 0.96 -20.89
C GLN A 879 29.86 1.49 -19.49
N LEU A 880 28.59 1.72 -19.21
CA LEU A 880 28.07 2.16 -17.90
C LEU A 880 27.80 0.96 -16.99
N SER A 881 28.04 1.14 -15.67
CA SER A 881 27.71 0.12 -14.65
C SER A 881 26.21 -0.19 -14.66
N GLU A 882 25.82 -1.40 -14.25
CA GLU A 882 24.40 -1.81 -14.25
C GLU A 882 23.51 -0.91 -13.37
N LYS A 883 24.08 -0.26 -12.35
CA LYS A 883 23.42 0.78 -11.54
C LYS A 883 23.30 2.14 -12.25
N ALA A 884 24.29 2.54 -13.05
CA ALA A 884 24.23 3.76 -13.87
C ALA A 884 23.25 3.66 -15.07
N ARG A 885 22.77 2.44 -15.41
CA ARG A 885 21.81 2.21 -16.52
C ARG A 885 20.39 2.71 -16.24
N LEU A 886 20.07 3.09 -15.00
CA LEU A 886 18.75 3.59 -14.61
C LEU A 886 18.72 5.12 -14.56
N ALA A 887 18.35 5.73 -15.68
CA ALA A 887 17.53 6.95 -15.83
C ALA A 887 17.99 7.86 -16.98
N VAL A 888 17.84 7.40 -18.22
CA VAL A 888 17.43 8.31 -19.30
C VAL A 888 15.90 8.29 -19.27
N VAL A 889 15.31 9.18 -18.48
CA VAL A 889 13.85 9.37 -18.43
C VAL A 889 13.54 10.60 -19.25
N GLU A 890 12.71 10.46 -20.28
CA GLU A 890 12.00 11.60 -20.85
C GLU A 890 11.05 12.13 -19.77
N GLU A 891 11.50 13.10 -18.97
CA GLU A 891 10.64 13.81 -18.03
C GLU A 891 10.06 15.04 -18.74
N ASP A 892 8.74 15.21 -18.65
CA ASP A 892 8.12 16.47 -19.07
C ASP A 892 8.53 17.61 -18.11
N MET A 893 8.45 18.86 -18.60
CA MET A 893 8.85 20.05 -17.84
C MET A 893 8.09 20.20 -16.50
N LEU A 894 6.86 19.68 -16.39
CA LEU A 894 6.05 19.73 -15.16
C LEU A 894 6.56 18.75 -14.10
N THR A 895 6.96 17.55 -14.52
CA THR A 895 7.60 16.51 -13.71
C THR A 895 8.99 16.95 -13.29
N PHE A 896 9.75 17.61 -14.18
CA PHE A 896 11.03 18.25 -13.87
C PHE A 896 10.91 19.31 -12.79
N GLU A 897 9.96 20.25 -12.90
CA GLU A 897 9.74 21.26 -11.85
C GLU A 897 9.35 20.62 -10.51
N LYS A 898 8.54 19.56 -10.53
CA LYS A 898 8.16 18.81 -9.33
C LYS A 898 9.36 18.08 -8.70
N ASN A 899 10.21 17.45 -9.51
CA ASN A 899 11.38 16.70 -9.07
C ASN A 899 12.50 17.62 -8.55
N ILE A 900 12.76 18.75 -9.21
CA ILE A 900 13.67 19.79 -8.69
C ILE A 900 13.14 20.33 -7.36
N ARG A 901 11.83 20.57 -7.24
CA ARG A 901 11.23 21.01 -5.97
C ARG A 901 11.43 19.97 -4.88
N ALA A 902 11.19 18.68 -5.14
CA ALA A 902 11.42 17.58 -4.19
C ALA A 902 12.90 17.46 -3.78
N LEU A 903 13.82 17.53 -4.75
CA LEU A 903 15.27 17.45 -4.51
C LEU A 903 15.78 18.63 -3.66
N VAL A 904 15.26 19.84 -3.92
CA VAL A 904 15.61 21.06 -3.17
C VAL A 904 14.90 21.11 -1.82
N SER A 905 13.70 20.55 -1.66
CA SER A 905 13.00 20.47 -0.37
C SER A 905 13.59 19.41 0.56
N GLY A 906 14.38 18.46 0.06
CA GLY A 906 14.90 17.34 0.86
C GLY A 906 13.77 16.45 1.40
N SER A 907 12.65 16.40 0.66
CA SER A 907 11.46 15.59 0.95
C SER A 907 11.34 14.46 -0.06
#